data_AF-A0A6P1A357-F1
#
_entry.id   AF-A0A6P1A357-F1
#
_cell.length_a   1.000
_cell.length_b   1.000
_cell.length_c   1.000
_cell.angle_alpha   90.00
_cell.angle_beta   90.00
_cell.angle_gamma   90.00
#
_symmetry.space_group_name_H-M   'P 1'
#
loop_
_entity.id
_entity.type
_entity.pdbx_description
1 polymer ?
#
loop_
_entity_poly.entity_id
_entity_poly.type
_entity_poly.pdbx_seq_one_letter_code
_entity_poly.pdbx_strand_id
1 'polypeptide(L)'
;MSFSLFKQSRNRQNRPRRSPLITLLVDRLPRFFDRVLARLGSNHLWWLILLLVLLSIPLITTPLTVRQQGIVAIALILVGQVVVRTEAKQSDKTVSEYFHLFLVWLSLVTTMRYLYYRFAYTLNFDTWINGFFCVLLLGAELYAILTLLLAYFQTIKIKDRETVDLANYPQDQWFKVDIYIPTYNEPVEIVRNTAVAALAMDYPEDKKQVYVLDDGRKYPERRKKLKQMCEEIGCKLLTRPNNDHAKAGNINTAFKTTKGDLVLILDCDHIPVRKLLMRTVGFFYNPNVSFVQTPHWFFNPDPFERNLYTKGEIPVMNELFYKVLQKGNDFWNASFFCGSAAVIRKNHALEIGGIAVETVTEDCHTAFRLHSLGYESVYYDQIMVAGLAPETFASYVGQQVRWARGMAQILRLEFPLLNWKAKHLTLGQRICYFSATSHFFYGFPRLIYAITPTLFLLFGINPIQGLGLETLFYALPHLLISLNANYITYKEVRFSFWNEVFEFVMSFQTGYVTLMAVINPKLGSFNVTDKGVSVSQRSFDWQSVQGLLVVTAIVIAALLAVPFWLLLRPEDAEAVLVNAMWCVFNLILLTAGLLVAFEQPQQRPKHRLLRRLPVTIHTTDQSWPGETVNISESGVLIALDSWPNLPDQVDLEIVGDYGRRAFVAGEIIRKTPISDHQVHLAINFINLTQAQLDDLVLVIYSDVREWYSQKRATLDRPMGSLGFLATGVFRAFRELNTQTSTKVRKQIRATAQLYWEGKFYSGRATEMGVMSLRVELERSTAYSDTTEQTSPLLTPEDLRRMEQDQPFVGLLLSQESTNQLPQRLLAQIVDVEDLSDQVAIELKFPDQLKQKQETKIKQLLKVL
;
A
#
# COMPACT_ATOMS: atom_id res chain seq x y z
N MET A 1 23.63 -5.29 31.07
CA MET A 1 23.54 -4.36 29.93
C MET A 1 24.26 -3.06 30.29
N SER A 2 25.45 -2.84 29.75
CA SER A 2 26.20 -1.58 29.90
C SER A 2 25.55 -0.50 29.03
N PHE A 3 25.03 0.56 29.65
CA PHE A 3 24.48 1.74 28.97
C PHE A 3 25.63 2.65 28.49
N SER A 4 26.32 2.23 27.43
CA SER A 4 27.25 3.06 26.68
C SER A 4 26.65 3.34 25.29
N LEU A 5 25.66 4.23 25.22
CA LEU A 5 24.86 4.43 23.99
C LEU A 5 24.69 5.89 23.53
N PHE A 6 25.54 6.82 23.96
CA PHE A 6 25.49 8.21 23.47
C PHE A 6 26.85 8.71 23.03
N LYS A 7 27.31 8.29 21.85
CA LYS A 7 28.39 8.98 21.13
C LYS A 7 28.18 8.87 19.63
N GLN A 8 27.38 9.80 19.09
CA GLN A 8 27.49 10.20 17.70
C GLN A 8 27.92 11.66 17.65
N SER A 9 29.02 11.91 16.93
CA SER A 9 29.59 13.23 16.68
C SER A 9 28.62 14.08 15.85
N ARG A 10 28.14 15.20 16.40
CA ARG A 10 27.31 16.17 15.65
C ARG A 10 28.18 17.29 15.08
N ASN A 11 28.24 17.37 13.76
CA ASN A 11 28.86 18.49 13.03
C ASN A 11 28.06 19.79 13.29
N ARG A 12 28.77 20.88 13.62
CA ARG A 12 28.23 22.02 14.38
C ARG A 12 28.00 23.30 13.58
N GLN A 13 28.10 23.28 12.26
CA GLN A 13 28.07 24.51 11.46
C GLN A 13 26.73 24.63 10.71
N ASN A 14 26.04 25.75 10.91
CA ASN A 14 24.74 26.17 10.35
C ASN A 14 23.46 25.65 11.03
N ARG A 15 23.06 26.26 12.17
CA ARG A 15 21.66 26.23 12.65
C ARG A 15 21.08 27.66 12.71
N PRO A 16 19.86 27.90 12.21
CA PRO A 16 19.19 29.21 12.29
C PRO A 16 18.91 29.61 13.76
N ARG A 17 18.83 30.93 14.05
CA ARG A 17 18.56 31.48 15.40
C ARG A 17 17.22 30.92 15.93
N ARG A 18 17.29 30.06 16.95
CA ARG A 18 16.13 29.45 17.62
C ARG A 18 15.54 30.40 18.67
N SER A 19 14.24 30.31 18.92
CA SER A 19 13.61 31.07 20.00
C SER A 19 14.14 30.63 21.38
N PRO A 20 14.05 31.47 22.43
CA PRO A 20 14.58 31.15 23.76
C PRO A 20 13.94 29.88 24.37
N LEU A 21 12.63 29.72 24.19
CA LEU A 21 11.86 28.60 24.71
C LEU A 21 12.21 27.29 23.99
N ILE A 22 12.41 27.34 22.68
CA ILE A 22 12.88 26.18 21.89
C ILE A 22 14.31 25.83 22.28
N THR A 23 15.18 26.81 22.51
CA THR A 23 16.56 26.58 22.94
C THR A 23 16.63 25.95 24.33
N LEU A 24 15.73 26.34 25.24
CA LEU A 24 15.61 25.72 26.55
C LEU A 24 15.18 24.25 26.44
N LEU A 25 14.08 23.98 25.72
CA LEU A 25 13.48 22.65 25.62
C LEU A 25 14.28 21.66 24.76
N VAL A 26 14.92 22.12 23.69
CA VAL A 26 15.58 21.24 22.70
C VAL A 26 17.08 21.10 22.98
N ASP A 27 17.74 22.15 23.48
CA ASP A 27 19.20 22.14 23.64
C ASP A 27 19.66 22.10 25.10
N ARG A 28 19.05 22.86 26.01
CA ARG A 28 19.53 22.95 27.40
C ARG A 28 19.01 21.82 28.28
N LEU A 29 17.70 21.56 28.27
CA LEU A 29 17.09 20.51 29.10
C LEU A 29 17.63 19.12 28.76
N PRO A 30 17.61 18.67 27.48
CA PRO A 30 18.07 17.32 27.15
C PRO A 30 19.55 17.14 27.46
N ARG A 31 20.41 18.11 27.13
CA ARG A 31 21.84 18.03 27.47
C ARG A 31 22.13 18.11 28.96
N PHE A 32 21.24 18.72 29.75
CA PHE A 32 21.33 18.69 31.20
C PHE A 32 21.01 17.28 31.69
N PHE A 33 19.87 16.73 31.27
CA PHE A 33 19.47 15.36 31.61
C PHE A 33 20.49 14.32 31.11
N ASP A 34 21.01 14.42 29.89
CA ASP A 34 22.03 13.52 29.36
C ASP A 34 23.31 13.57 30.18
N ARG A 35 23.76 14.77 30.59
CA ARG A 35 24.95 14.91 31.45
C ARG A 35 24.73 14.38 32.86
N VAL A 36 23.51 14.55 33.39
CA VAL A 36 23.12 14.03 34.70
C VAL A 36 22.99 12.51 34.64
N LEU A 37 22.25 11.98 33.67
CA LEU A 37 22.03 10.56 33.43
C LEU A 37 23.31 9.82 33.06
N ALA A 38 24.21 10.41 32.27
CA ALA A 38 25.50 9.78 31.94
C ALA A 38 26.43 9.61 33.15
N ARG A 39 26.23 10.41 34.22
CA ARG A 39 26.96 10.28 35.49
C ARG A 39 26.27 9.31 36.47
N LEU A 40 25.02 8.96 36.21
CA LEU A 40 24.16 8.16 37.07
C LEU A 40 24.10 6.72 36.53
N GLY A 41 24.56 5.73 37.30
CA GLY A 41 24.46 4.31 36.91
C GLY A 41 23.00 3.84 36.74
N SER A 42 22.79 2.64 36.18
CA SER A 42 21.44 2.07 35.92
C SER A 42 20.48 2.11 37.12
N ASN A 43 21.01 1.99 38.34
CA ASN A 43 20.21 2.03 39.57
C ASN A 43 19.61 3.43 39.84
N HIS A 44 20.31 4.49 39.46
CA HIS A 44 19.84 5.86 39.64
C HIS A 44 18.76 6.25 38.62
N LEU A 45 18.79 5.67 37.42
CA LEU A 45 17.70 5.81 36.44
C LEU A 45 16.39 5.22 37.00
N TRP A 46 16.46 4.08 37.68
CA TRP A 46 15.30 3.50 38.36
C TRP A 46 14.75 4.41 39.47
N TRP A 47 15.63 5.04 40.26
CA TRP A 47 15.21 6.03 41.26
C TRP A 47 14.56 7.27 40.64
N LEU A 48 15.05 7.75 39.49
CA LEU A 48 14.43 8.87 38.77
C LEU A 48 13.05 8.50 38.22
N ILE A 49 12.89 7.30 37.65
CA ILE A 49 11.58 6.80 37.20
C ILE A 49 10.63 6.69 38.38
N LEU A 50 11.08 6.12 39.51
CA LEU A 50 10.28 6.01 40.73
C LEU A 50 9.86 7.39 41.24
N LEU A 51 10.77 8.36 41.30
CA LEU A 51 10.48 9.73 41.71
C LEU A 51 9.45 10.38 40.77
N LEU A 52 9.60 10.22 39.45
CA LEU A 52 8.67 10.75 38.46
C LEU A 52 7.27 10.16 38.64
N VAL A 53 7.17 8.86 38.91
CA VAL A 53 5.90 8.18 39.23
C VAL A 53 5.30 8.75 40.51
N LEU A 54 6.09 8.87 41.59
CA LEU A 54 5.64 9.43 42.86
C LEU A 54 5.14 10.88 42.72
N LEU A 55 5.84 11.71 41.95
CA LEU A 55 5.44 13.09 41.65
C LEU A 55 4.17 13.17 40.78
N SER A 56 3.85 12.11 40.06
CA SER A 56 2.66 12.04 39.21
C SER A 56 1.40 11.62 39.99
N ILE A 57 1.54 10.96 41.15
CA ILE A 57 0.41 10.47 41.96
C ILE A 57 -0.59 11.58 42.31
N PRO A 58 -0.19 12.77 42.80
CA PRO A 58 -1.14 13.83 43.12
C PRO A 58 -1.95 14.27 41.89
N LEU A 59 -1.33 14.32 40.71
CA LEU A 59 -2.03 14.68 39.47
C LEU A 59 -3.02 13.59 39.03
N ILE A 60 -2.82 12.34 39.45
CA ILE A 60 -3.70 11.20 39.14
C ILE A 60 -4.89 11.14 40.10
N THR A 61 -4.64 11.19 41.41
CA THR A 61 -5.66 10.83 42.43
C THR A 61 -6.41 12.03 43.00
N THR A 62 -5.91 13.26 42.85
CA THR A 62 -6.57 14.43 43.45
C THR A 62 -7.96 14.65 42.83
N PRO A 63 -9.04 14.60 43.63
CA PRO A 63 -10.38 14.93 43.16
C PRO A 63 -10.45 16.43 42.90
N LEU A 64 -10.99 16.81 41.74
CA LEU A 64 -11.15 18.21 41.34
C LEU A 64 -12.61 18.46 41.02
N THR A 65 -13.08 19.68 41.30
CA THR A 65 -14.38 20.12 40.79
C THR A 65 -14.39 20.12 39.26
N VAL A 66 -15.55 19.96 38.64
CA VAL A 66 -15.71 19.89 37.16
C VAL A 66 -15.00 21.05 36.45
N ARG A 67 -15.13 22.29 36.97
CA ARG A 67 -14.46 23.47 36.40
C ARG A 67 -12.93 23.38 36.50
N GLN A 68 -12.40 22.98 37.66
CA GLN A 68 -10.95 22.83 37.86
C GLN A 68 -10.38 21.72 36.98
N GLN A 69 -11.07 20.58 36.90
CA GLN A 69 -10.70 19.49 36.01
C GLN A 69 -10.72 19.94 34.55
N GLY A 70 -11.70 20.73 34.12
CA GLY A 70 -11.74 21.31 32.77
C GLY A 70 -10.54 22.20 32.46
N ILE A 71 -10.10 23.04 33.40
CA ILE A 71 -8.89 23.86 33.24
C ILE A 71 -7.65 22.98 33.10
N VAL A 72 -7.49 21.98 33.97
CA VAL A 72 -6.36 21.03 33.94
C VAL A 72 -6.36 20.26 32.61
N ALA A 73 -7.53 19.79 32.17
CA ALA A 73 -7.70 19.07 30.91
C ALA A 73 -7.21 19.90 29.71
N ILE A 74 -7.68 21.15 29.59
CA ILE A 74 -7.27 22.07 28.53
C ILE A 74 -5.77 22.35 28.60
N ALA A 75 -5.23 22.62 29.78
CA ALA A 75 -3.80 22.87 29.96
C ALA A 75 -2.93 21.69 29.50
N LEU A 76 -3.30 20.45 29.88
CA LEU A 76 -2.59 19.23 29.48
C LEU A 76 -2.65 19.00 27.97
N ILE A 77 -3.83 19.21 27.36
CA ILE A 77 -4.00 19.12 25.90
C ILE A 77 -3.13 20.15 25.19
N LEU A 78 -3.10 21.40 25.66
CA LEU A 78 -2.27 22.47 25.10
C LEU A 78 -0.78 22.14 25.19
N VAL A 79 -0.32 21.56 26.31
CA VAL A 79 1.06 21.08 26.45
C VAL A 79 1.37 20.03 25.39
N GLY A 80 0.50 19.03 25.21
CA GLY A 80 0.66 18.01 24.17
C GLY A 80 0.77 18.61 22.76
N GLN A 81 -0.12 19.57 22.45
CA GLN A 81 -0.12 20.28 21.16
C GLN A 81 1.16 21.12 20.94
N VAL A 82 1.66 21.79 21.98
CA VAL A 82 2.92 22.56 21.91
C VAL A 82 4.10 21.64 21.61
N VAL A 83 4.16 20.46 22.23
CA VAL A 83 5.22 19.48 21.96
C VAL A 83 5.18 19.01 20.51
N VAL A 84 4.02 18.57 20.01
CA VAL A 84 3.87 18.13 18.61
C VAL A 84 4.23 19.24 17.62
N ARG A 85 3.77 20.47 17.84
CA ARG A 85 4.10 21.63 16.99
C ARG A 85 5.59 21.98 17.04
N THR A 86 6.25 21.75 18.17
CA THR A 86 7.69 22.01 18.32
C THR A 86 8.51 20.95 17.59
N GLU A 87 8.12 19.68 17.72
CA GLU A 87 8.73 18.55 16.99
C GLU A 87 8.60 18.76 15.47
N ALA A 88 7.43 19.17 14.98
CA ALA A 88 7.20 19.43 13.55
C ALA A 88 8.11 20.54 12.98
N LYS A 89 8.56 21.49 13.79
CA LYS A 89 9.51 22.55 13.38
C LYS A 89 10.97 22.11 13.42
N GLN A 90 11.31 21.06 14.18
CA GLN A 90 12.67 20.59 14.40
C GLN A 90 12.70 19.06 14.49
N SER A 91 12.50 18.40 13.35
CA SER A 91 12.47 16.94 13.20
C SER A 91 13.88 16.31 13.18
N ASP A 92 14.64 16.54 14.24
CA ASP A 92 15.88 15.80 14.50
C ASP A 92 15.52 14.50 15.24
N LYS A 93 15.94 13.34 14.73
CA LYS A 93 15.55 12.02 15.24
C LYS A 93 15.67 11.90 16.77
N THR A 94 16.80 12.32 17.34
CA THR A 94 17.03 12.23 18.79
C THR A 94 16.04 13.12 19.56
N VAL A 95 15.70 14.29 19.01
CA VAL A 95 14.75 15.22 19.64
C VAL A 95 13.33 14.66 19.59
N SER A 96 12.94 14.07 18.45
CA SER A 96 11.64 13.40 18.30
C SER A 96 11.50 12.23 19.27
N GLU A 97 12.57 11.45 19.53
CA GLU A 97 12.58 10.39 20.54
C GLU A 97 12.29 10.94 21.96
N TYR A 98 12.96 12.03 22.38
CA TYR A 98 12.69 12.63 23.70
C TYR A 98 11.26 13.17 23.81
N PHE A 99 10.76 13.84 22.77
CA PHE A 99 9.38 14.33 22.76
C PHE A 99 8.36 13.18 22.78
N HIS A 100 8.62 12.09 22.06
CA HIS A 100 7.81 10.88 22.12
C HIS A 100 7.76 10.33 23.55
N LEU A 101 8.92 10.12 24.20
CA LEU A 101 8.99 9.60 25.57
C LEU A 101 8.28 10.52 26.58
N PHE A 102 8.42 11.84 26.44
CA PHE A 102 7.70 12.80 27.27
C PHE A 102 6.18 12.70 27.10
N LEU A 103 5.70 12.62 25.86
CA LEU A 103 4.26 12.44 25.59
C LEU A 103 3.75 11.08 26.02
N VAL A 104 4.56 10.02 25.94
CA VAL A 104 4.23 8.70 26.51
C VAL A 104 4.02 8.82 28.01
N TRP A 105 4.94 9.46 28.74
CA TRP A 105 4.74 9.70 30.18
C TRP A 105 3.47 10.51 30.46
N LEU A 106 3.27 11.63 29.77
CA LEU A 106 2.08 12.48 29.95
C LEU A 106 0.78 11.72 29.62
N SER A 107 0.82 10.87 28.60
CA SER A 107 -0.27 9.97 28.22
C SER A 107 -0.56 8.98 29.35
N LEU A 108 0.47 8.34 29.93
CA LEU A 108 0.29 7.42 31.06
C LEU A 108 -0.35 8.11 32.26
N VAL A 109 0.08 9.33 32.59
CA VAL A 109 -0.50 10.11 33.71
C VAL A 109 -1.97 10.41 33.46
N THR A 110 -2.32 10.91 32.27
CA THR A 110 -3.72 11.23 31.95
C THR A 110 -4.60 9.99 31.81
N THR A 111 -4.05 8.89 31.29
CA THR A 111 -4.71 7.58 31.26
C THR A 111 -5.01 7.06 32.66
N MET A 112 -4.03 7.12 33.57
CA MET A 112 -4.22 6.68 34.96
C MET A 112 -5.18 7.58 35.72
N ARG A 113 -5.18 8.90 35.47
CA ARG A 113 -6.19 9.83 36.02
C ARG A 113 -7.60 9.47 35.54
N TYR A 114 -7.75 9.20 34.25
CA TYR A 114 -9.03 8.76 33.67
C TYR A 114 -9.47 7.42 34.25
N LEU A 115 -8.57 6.42 34.36
CA LEU A 115 -8.89 5.13 34.98
C LEU A 115 -9.29 5.27 36.44
N TYR A 116 -8.55 6.06 37.22
CA TYR A 116 -8.90 6.34 38.60
C TYR A 116 -10.30 6.95 38.70
N TYR A 117 -10.61 7.94 37.86
CA TYR A 117 -11.96 8.51 37.76
C TYR A 117 -13.00 7.45 37.38
N ARG A 118 -12.69 6.59 36.41
CA ARG A 118 -13.59 5.52 35.96
C ARG A 118 -13.96 4.57 37.09
N PHE A 119 -12.97 4.04 37.80
CA PHE A 119 -13.16 3.11 38.90
C PHE A 119 -13.79 3.74 40.14
N ALA A 120 -13.43 4.98 40.48
CA ALA A 120 -13.87 5.61 41.72
C ALA A 120 -15.27 6.23 41.66
N TYR A 121 -15.71 6.73 40.50
CA TYR A 121 -16.88 7.61 40.44
C TYR A 121 -17.94 7.25 39.41
N THR A 122 -17.67 6.38 38.43
CA THR A 122 -18.55 6.26 37.24
C THR A 122 -19.04 4.85 36.91
N LEU A 123 -18.69 3.85 37.73
CA LEU A 123 -19.23 2.50 37.53
C LEU A 123 -20.69 2.47 37.96
N ASN A 124 -21.59 2.11 37.04
CA ASN A 124 -23.03 2.05 37.31
C ASN A 124 -23.49 0.60 37.50
N PHE A 125 -23.89 0.27 38.73
CA PHE A 125 -24.46 -1.04 39.10
C PHE A 125 -25.89 -0.93 39.62
N ASP A 126 -26.59 0.17 39.34
CA ASP A 126 -27.94 0.43 39.86
C ASP A 126 -28.96 -0.62 39.40
N THR A 127 -28.78 -1.16 38.19
CA THR A 127 -29.56 -2.28 37.65
C THR A 127 -28.63 -3.35 37.09
N TRP A 128 -29.10 -4.60 37.01
CA TRP A 128 -28.31 -5.68 36.43
C TRP A 128 -27.95 -5.44 34.95
N ILE A 129 -28.83 -4.76 34.19
CA ILE A 129 -28.60 -4.40 32.77
C ILE A 129 -27.50 -3.34 32.68
N ASN A 130 -27.59 -2.27 33.48
CA ASN A 130 -26.56 -1.23 33.53
C ASN A 130 -25.22 -1.84 33.96
N GLY A 131 -25.22 -2.68 35.01
CA GLY A 131 -24.03 -3.35 35.50
C GLY A 131 -23.37 -4.26 34.46
N PHE A 132 -24.15 -5.03 33.71
CA PHE A 132 -23.63 -5.87 32.63
C PHE A 132 -22.92 -5.05 31.55
N PHE A 133 -23.58 -4.01 31.01
CA PHE A 133 -22.96 -3.16 29.98
C PHE A 133 -21.84 -2.28 30.54
N CYS A 134 -21.88 -1.92 31.83
CA CYS A 134 -20.80 -1.23 32.51
C CYS A 134 -19.52 -2.07 32.54
N VAL A 135 -19.62 -3.36 32.90
CA VAL A 135 -18.49 -4.30 32.90
C VAL A 135 -17.96 -4.52 31.49
N LEU A 136 -18.84 -4.66 30.48
CA LEU A 136 -18.42 -4.81 29.09
C LEU A 136 -17.67 -3.57 28.59
N LEU A 137 -18.17 -2.38 28.87
CA LEU A 137 -17.53 -1.12 28.50
C LEU A 137 -16.18 -0.96 29.21
N LEU A 138 -16.12 -1.22 30.51
CA LEU A 138 -14.88 -1.17 31.28
C LEU A 138 -13.86 -2.20 30.73
N GLY A 139 -14.29 -3.41 30.40
CA GLY A 139 -13.43 -4.43 29.78
C GLY A 139 -12.87 -3.97 28.43
N ALA A 140 -13.69 -3.31 27.62
CA ALA A 140 -13.25 -2.72 26.35
C ALA A 140 -12.22 -1.59 26.57
N GLU A 141 -12.46 -0.68 27.52
CA GLU A 141 -11.54 0.40 27.93
C GLU A 141 -10.21 -0.17 28.43
N LEU A 142 -10.23 -1.19 29.30
CA LEU A 142 -9.02 -1.84 29.82
C LEU A 142 -8.23 -2.53 28.71
N TYR A 143 -8.90 -3.15 27.74
CA TYR A 143 -8.22 -3.71 26.57
C TYR A 143 -7.54 -2.62 25.74
N ALA A 144 -8.23 -1.52 25.44
CA ALA A 144 -7.65 -0.42 24.67
C ALA A 144 -6.44 0.21 25.39
N ILE A 145 -6.51 0.33 26.72
CA ILE A 145 -5.38 0.80 27.52
C ILE A 145 -4.24 -0.22 27.52
N LEU A 146 -4.53 -1.51 27.63
CA LEU A 146 -3.52 -2.56 27.54
C LEU A 146 -2.79 -2.51 26.18
N THR A 147 -3.51 -2.40 25.06
CA THR A 147 -2.89 -2.29 23.73
C THR A 147 -2.09 -1.00 23.58
N LEU A 148 -2.53 0.11 24.18
CA LEU A 148 -1.77 1.35 24.24
C LEU A 148 -0.45 1.18 24.99
N LEU A 149 -0.46 0.54 26.16
CA LEU A 149 0.74 0.27 26.95
C LEU A 149 1.73 -0.62 26.19
N LEU A 150 1.21 -1.65 25.52
CA LEU A 150 2.01 -2.57 24.71
C LEU A 150 2.62 -1.86 23.50
N ALA A 151 1.87 -0.98 22.83
CA ALA A 151 2.38 -0.15 21.74
C ALA A 151 3.50 0.77 22.23
N TYR A 152 3.33 1.45 23.37
CA TYR A 152 4.37 2.29 23.96
C TYR A 152 5.63 1.49 24.29
N PHE A 153 5.50 0.27 24.82
CA PHE A 153 6.64 -0.60 25.07
C PHE A 153 7.43 -0.92 23.81
N GLN A 154 6.73 -1.18 22.70
CA GLN A 154 7.35 -1.45 21.40
C GLN A 154 7.99 -0.20 20.79
N THR A 155 7.45 1.00 21.05
CA THR A 155 7.95 2.25 20.47
C THR A 155 8.90 3.05 21.36
N ILE A 156 9.28 2.55 22.54
CA ILE A 156 10.27 3.20 23.42
C ILE A 156 11.54 3.57 22.65
N LYS A 157 11.97 2.68 21.75
CA LYS A 157 13.12 2.92 20.88
C LYS A 157 12.95 2.22 19.54
N ILE A 158 13.19 2.95 18.47
CA ILE A 158 13.16 2.45 17.10
C ILE A 158 14.59 2.19 16.66
N LYS A 159 14.89 0.92 16.37
CA LYS A 159 16.22 0.51 15.94
C LYS A 159 16.32 0.55 14.42
N ASP A 160 17.25 1.35 13.92
CA ASP A 160 17.68 1.33 12.52
C ASP A 160 18.94 0.48 12.41
N ARG A 161 18.97 -0.42 11.43
CA ARG A 161 20.14 -1.25 11.14
C ARG A 161 20.76 -0.82 9.83
N GLU A 162 22.08 -0.74 9.83
CA GLU A 162 22.88 -0.61 8.62
C GLU A 162 23.23 -2.00 8.09
N THR A 163 23.40 -2.11 6.78
CA THR A 163 23.84 -3.36 6.16
C THR A 163 25.26 -3.72 6.60
N VAL A 164 25.52 -5.01 6.77
CA VAL A 164 26.88 -5.51 6.92
C VAL A 164 27.47 -5.69 5.52
N ASP A 165 28.51 -4.94 5.19
CA ASP A 165 29.14 -5.01 3.87
C ASP A 165 29.87 -6.34 3.68
N LEU A 166 29.44 -7.10 2.67
CA LEU A 166 30.02 -8.39 2.30
C LEU A 166 31.43 -8.25 1.72
N ALA A 167 31.82 -7.07 1.21
CA ALA A 167 33.17 -6.81 0.71
C ALA A 167 34.25 -6.98 1.81
N ASN A 168 33.85 -6.93 3.08
CA ASN A 168 34.75 -7.21 4.22
C ASN A 168 35.11 -8.69 4.36
N TYR A 169 34.44 -9.59 3.63
CA TYR A 169 34.63 -11.03 3.69
C TYR A 169 35.04 -11.56 2.32
N PRO A 170 36.08 -12.40 2.23
CA PRO A 170 36.44 -13.09 0.99
C PRO A 170 35.25 -13.84 0.38
N GLN A 171 35.08 -13.76 -0.95
CA GLN A 171 33.91 -14.31 -1.64
C GLN A 171 33.77 -15.83 -1.45
N ASP A 172 34.86 -16.57 -1.29
CA ASP A 172 34.89 -18.00 -0.98
C ASP A 172 34.27 -18.34 0.39
N GLN A 173 34.25 -17.40 1.34
CA GLN A 173 33.63 -17.55 2.66
C GLN A 173 32.15 -17.17 2.70
N TRP A 174 31.61 -16.57 1.63
CA TRP A 174 30.20 -16.22 1.58
C TRP A 174 29.30 -17.46 1.70
N PHE A 175 28.18 -17.34 2.40
CA PHE A 175 27.23 -18.43 2.60
C PHE A 175 26.60 -18.91 1.28
N LYS A 176 26.31 -20.20 1.17
CA LYS A 176 25.44 -20.72 0.10
C LYS A 176 23.98 -20.44 0.45
N VAL A 177 23.22 -19.95 -0.52
CA VAL A 177 21.82 -19.54 -0.32
C VAL A 177 20.91 -20.31 -1.27
N ASP A 178 19.99 -21.08 -0.71
CA ASP A 178 18.87 -21.62 -1.48
C ASP A 178 17.72 -20.61 -1.47
N ILE A 179 17.08 -20.38 -2.61
CA ILE A 179 15.96 -19.44 -2.74
C ILE A 179 14.70 -20.25 -3.02
N TYR A 180 13.73 -20.20 -2.11
CA TYR A 180 12.49 -20.95 -2.19
C TYR A 180 11.33 -20.05 -2.59
N ILE A 181 10.62 -20.49 -3.64
CA ILE A 181 9.41 -19.85 -4.16
C ILE A 181 8.26 -20.86 -4.05
N PRO A 182 7.58 -20.97 -2.89
CA PRO A 182 6.42 -21.83 -2.73
C PRO A 182 5.22 -21.32 -3.53
N THR A 183 4.47 -22.26 -4.11
CA THR A 183 3.28 -21.97 -4.92
C THR A 183 2.27 -23.11 -4.84
N TYR A 184 0.98 -22.78 -4.99
CA TYR A 184 -0.14 -23.72 -4.95
C TYR A 184 -1.06 -23.60 -6.18
N ASN A 185 -1.75 -22.46 -6.35
CA ASN A 185 -2.71 -22.24 -7.44
C ASN A 185 -2.36 -21.01 -8.31
N GLU A 186 -1.29 -20.28 -8.00
CA GLU A 186 -0.99 -18.99 -8.62
C GLU A 186 -0.60 -19.14 -10.11
N PRO A 187 -0.99 -18.22 -11.01
CA PRO A 187 -0.60 -18.29 -12.41
C PRO A 187 0.91 -18.45 -12.64
N VAL A 188 1.29 -19.22 -13.66
CA VAL A 188 2.70 -19.47 -14.02
C VAL A 188 3.47 -18.18 -14.27
N GLU A 189 2.80 -17.17 -14.84
CA GLU A 189 3.37 -15.84 -15.10
C GLU A 189 3.79 -15.12 -13.80
N ILE A 190 2.97 -15.19 -12.75
CA ILE A 190 3.31 -14.60 -11.44
C ILE A 190 4.55 -15.29 -10.86
N VAL A 191 4.59 -16.62 -10.91
CA VAL A 191 5.74 -17.41 -10.45
C VAL A 191 6.99 -17.08 -11.27
N ARG A 192 6.87 -16.93 -12.59
CA ARG A 192 7.96 -16.60 -13.50
C ARG A 192 8.59 -15.25 -13.17
N ASN A 193 7.77 -14.21 -12.94
CA ASN A 193 8.26 -12.87 -12.58
C ASN A 193 9.18 -12.91 -11.35
N THR A 194 8.77 -13.63 -10.31
CA THR A 194 9.56 -13.78 -9.09
C THR A 194 10.80 -14.65 -9.30
N ALA A 195 10.69 -15.75 -10.04
CA ALA A 195 11.82 -16.65 -10.32
C ALA A 195 12.91 -15.99 -11.17
N VAL A 196 12.53 -15.25 -12.22
CA VAL A 196 13.45 -14.50 -13.07
C VAL A 196 14.20 -13.43 -12.27
N ALA A 197 13.51 -12.68 -11.41
CA ALA A 197 14.14 -11.71 -10.52
C ALA A 197 15.04 -12.36 -9.46
N ALA A 198 14.67 -13.52 -8.92
CA ALA A 198 15.49 -14.27 -7.98
C ALA A 198 16.79 -14.78 -8.63
N LEU A 199 16.73 -15.25 -9.87
CA LEU A 199 17.90 -15.64 -10.66
C LEU A 199 18.82 -14.44 -10.94
N ALA A 200 18.25 -13.25 -11.16
CA ALA A 200 19.00 -12.04 -11.47
C ALA A 200 19.66 -11.33 -10.26
N MET A 201 19.52 -11.85 -9.03
CA MET A 201 20.14 -11.22 -7.86
C MET A 201 21.67 -11.21 -7.95
N ASP A 202 22.28 -10.12 -7.46
CA ASP A 202 23.73 -9.88 -7.46
C ASP A 202 24.41 -10.77 -6.42
N TYR A 203 24.59 -12.06 -6.71
CA TYR A 203 25.26 -13.02 -5.83
C TYR A 203 25.93 -14.10 -6.69
N PRO A 204 27.06 -14.71 -6.26
CA PRO A 204 27.80 -15.67 -7.09
C PRO A 204 26.91 -16.86 -7.50
N GLU A 205 26.95 -17.20 -8.78
CA GLU A 205 26.09 -18.26 -9.36
C GLU A 205 26.31 -19.63 -8.72
N ASP A 206 27.55 -19.93 -8.28
CA ASP A 206 27.89 -21.16 -7.56
C ASP A 206 27.40 -21.17 -6.09
N LYS A 207 26.91 -20.02 -5.59
CA LYS A 207 26.45 -19.82 -4.21
C LYS A 207 24.98 -19.48 -4.06
N LYS A 208 24.22 -19.34 -5.15
CA LYS A 208 22.76 -19.23 -5.12
C LYS A 208 22.11 -20.33 -5.94
N GLN A 209 20.98 -20.83 -5.48
CA GLN A 209 20.17 -21.78 -6.26
C GLN A 209 18.68 -21.49 -6.07
N VAL A 210 17.95 -21.28 -7.17
CA VAL A 210 16.52 -21.00 -7.14
C VAL A 210 15.71 -22.29 -7.27
N TYR A 211 14.74 -22.45 -6.37
CA TYR A 211 13.80 -23.57 -6.30
C TYR A 211 12.36 -23.07 -6.28
N VAL A 212 11.54 -23.54 -7.22
CA VAL A 212 10.08 -23.40 -7.19
C VAL A 212 9.49 -24.60 -6.47
N LEU A 213 8.75 -24.38 -5.40
CA LEU A 213 8.18 -25.46 -4.57
C LEU A 213 6.67 -25.58 -4.86
N ASP A 214 6.27 -26.54 -5.70
CA ASP A 214 4.87 -26.65 -6.15
C ASP A 214 4.04 -27.66 -5.35
N ASP A 215 3.07 -27.15 -4.60
CA ASP A 215 2.04 -27.91 -3.89
C ASP A 215 0.75 -28.06 -4.71
N GLY A 216 0.68 -27.49 -5.92
CA GLY A 216 -0.49 -27.45 -6.80
C GLY A 216 -0.88 -28.76 -7.47
N ARG A 217 -0.79 -29.92 -6.78
CA ARG A 217 -1.02 -31.25 -7.37
C ARG A 217 -2.38 -31.43 -8.03
N LYS A 218 -3.38 -30.64 -7.62
CA LYS A 218 -4.74 -30.62 -8.18
C LYS A 218 -4.80 -29.97 -9.58
N TYR A 219 -3.72 -29.31 -10.00
CA TYR A 219 -3.60 -28.58 -11.25
C TYR A 219 -2.46 -29.17 -12.12
N PRO A 220 -2.61 -30.40 -12.66
CA PRO A 220 -1.53 -31.10 -13.37
C PRO A 220 -1.05 -30.34 -14.62
N GLU A 221 -1.95 -29.68 -15.35
CA GLU A 221 -1.59 -28.87 -16.53
C GLU A 221 -0.76 -27.64 -16.16
N ARG A 222 -1.10 -26.98 -15.04
CA ARG A 222 -0.29 -25.89 -14.48
C ARG A 222 1.09 -26.38 -14.08
N ARG A 223 1.19 -27.55 -13.45
CA ARG A 223 2.47 -28.17 -13.05
C ARG A 223 3.37 -28.47 -14.25
N LYS A 224 2.81 -28.95 -15.37
CA LYS A 224 3.58 -29.15 -16.61
C LYS A 224 4.15 -27.83 -17.13
N LYS A 225 3.34 -26.77 -17.18
CA LYS A 225 3.78 -25.43 -17.58
C LYS A 225 4.83 -24.86 -16.62
N LEU A 226 4.68 -25.06 -15.30
CA LEU A 226 5.69 -24.67 -14.32
C LEU A 226 7.03 -25.40 -14.57
N LYS A 227 6.98 -26.70 -14.83
CA LYS A 227 8.18 -27.50 -15.12
C LYS A 227 8.91 -26.97 -16.36
N GLN A 228 8.18 -26.74 -17.45
CA GLN A 228 8.73 -26.17 -18.67
C GLN A 228 9.35 -24.79 -18.40
N MET A 229 8.64 -23.90 -17.70
CA MET A 229 9.15 -22.58 -17.33
C MET A 229 10.43 -22.66 -16.49
N CYS A 230 10.51 -23.60 -15.54
CA CYS A 230 11.73 -23.82 -14.74
C CYS A 230 12.91 -24.29 -15.61
N GLU A 231 12.67 -25.20 -16.55
CA GLU A 231 13.68 -25.69 -17.50
C GLU A 231 14.16 -24.58 -18.45
N GLU A 232 13.25 -23.72 -18.91
CA GLU A 232 13.54 -22.57 -19.78
C GLU A 232 14.44 -21.52 -19.12
N ILE A 233 14.13 -21.14 -17.86
CA ILE A 233 14.87 -20.07 -17.16
C ILE A 233 16.03 -20.58 -16.31
N GLY A 234 16.16 -21.90 -16.10
CA GLY A 234 17.26 -22.51 -15.36
C GLY A 234 17.06 -22.60 -13.84
N CYS A 235 15.83 -22.66 -13.35
CA CYS A 235 15.53 -22.94 -11.92
C CYS A 235 15.02 -24.37 -11.71
N LYS A 236 14.96 -24.83 -10.45
CA LYS A 236 14.60 -26.22 -10.10
C LYS A 236 13.18 -26.32 -9.56
N LEU A 237 12.35 -27.16 -10.17
CA LEU A 237 11.02 -27.49 -9.63
C LEU A 237 11.14 -28.62 -8.58
N LEU A 238 10.65 -28.38 -7.37
CA LEU A 238 10.46 -29.41 -6.34
C LEU A 238 8.98 -29.64 -6.09
N THR A 239 8.61 -30.91 -5.92
CA THR A 239 7.25 -31.33 -5.59
C THR A 239 7.29 -32.39 -4.51
N ARG A 240 6.13 -32.66 -3.89
CA ARG A 240 5.98 -33.68 -2.85
C ARG A 240 4.70 -34.51 -3.03
N PRO A 241 4.62 -35.72 -2.45
CA PRO A 241 3.49 -36.63 -2.68
C PRO A 241 2.22 -36.31 -1.86
N ASN A 242 2.30 -35.40 -0.88
CA ASN A 242 1.17 -34.98 -0.02
C ASN A 242 1.06 -33.44 0.04
N ASN A 243 0.02 -32.93 0.72
CA ASN A 243 -0.19 -31.48 0.95
C ASN A 243 -0.23 -31.16 2.46
N ASP A 244 0.41 -31.99 3.27
CA ASP A 244 0.35 -31.87 4.72
C ASP A 244 0.98 -30.54 5.15
N HIS A 245 0.30 -29.81 6.05
CA HIS A 245 0.77 -28.53 6.60
C HIS A 245 1.06 -27.43 5.56
N ALA A 246 0.41 -27.48 4.39
CA ALA A 246 0.44 -26.41 3.38
C ALA A 246 1.87 -25.86 3.11
N LYS A 247 2.04 -24.53 3.08
CA LYS A 247 3.32 -23.85 2.80
C LYS A 247 4.46 -24.30 3.74
N ALA A 248 4.19 -24.41 5.05
CA ALA A 248 5.18 -24.86 6.03
C ALA A 248 5.71 -26.26 5.69
N GLY A 249 4.81 -27.20 5.40
CA GLY A 249 5.18 -28.56 5.02
C GLY A 249 5.95 -28.64 3.69
N ASN A 250 5.60 -27.77 2.74
CA ASN A 250 6.31 -27.66 1.46
C ASN A 250 7.77 -27.22 1.66
N ILE A 251 7.99 -26.15 2.43
CA ILE A 251 9.33 -25.66 2.80
C ILE A 251 10.12 -26.71 3.59
N ASN A 252 9.48 -27.35 4.58
CA ASN A 252 10.12 -28.39 5.38
C ASN A 252 10.56 -29.61 4.57
N THR A 253 9.84 -29.93 3.50
CA THR A 253 10.24 -30.98 2.56
C THR A 253 11.48 -30.56 1.77
N ALA A 254 11.54 -29.32 1.31
CA ALA A 254 12.69 -28.76 0.59
C ALA A 254 13.95 -28.65 1.48
N PHE A 255 13.80 -28.35 2.78
CA PHE A 255 14.93 -28.33 3.70
C PHE A 255 15.70 -29.67 3.74
N LYS A 256 15.01 -30.80 3.54
CA LYS A 256 15.64 -32.14 3.61
C LYS A 256 16.50 -32.48 2.40
N THR A 257 16.29 -31.84 1.24
CA THR A 257 16.89 -32.24 -0.04
C THR A 257 17.89 -31.23 -0.60
N THR A 258 17.80 -29.99 -0.17
CA THR A 258 18.64 -28.88 -0.64
C THR A 258 19.89 -28.68 0.24
N LYS A 259 20.86 -27.85 -0.16
CA LYS A 259 22.22 -27.83 0.44
C LYS A 259 22.73 -26.46 0.88
N GLY A 260 21.95 -25.39 0.75
CA GLY A 260 22.31 -24.05 1.19
C GLY A 260 22.44 -23.95 2.71
N ASP A 261 23.37 -23.10 3.16
CA ASP A 261 23.55 -22.76 4.58
C ASP A 261 22.42 -21.84 5.06
N LEU A 262 22.00 -20.94 4.17
CA LEU A 262 20.90 -20.01 4.34
C LEU A 262 19.79 -20.31 3.32
N VAL A 263 18.57 -19.93 3.66
CA VAL A 263 17.39 -20.04 2.79
C VAL A 263 16.67 -18.71 2.72
N LEU A 264 16.54 -18.16 1.52
CA LEU A 264 15.66 -17.03 1.23
C LEU A 264 14.27 -17.57 0.88
N ILE A 265 13.24 -17.16 1.62
CA ILE A 265 11.85 -17.53 1.34
C ILE A 265 11.13 -16.33 0.70
N LEU A 266 10.57 -16.55 -0.49
CA LEU A 266 9.80 -15.56 -1.24
C LEU A 266 8.45 -16.16 -1.63
N ASP A 267 7.36 -15.55 -1.19
CA ASP A 267 6.05 -15.82 -1.81
C ASP A 267 6.13 -15.61 -3.32
N CYS A 268 5.38 -16.41 -4.08
CA CYS A 268 5.50 -16.39 -5.53
C CYS A 268 5.09 -15.07 -6.20
N ASP A 269 4.40 -14.19 -5.47
CA ASP A 269 4.05 -12.83 -5.87
C ASP A 269 4.97 -11.75 -5.29
N HIS A 270 6.06 -12.10 -4.59
CA HIS A 270 7.05 -11.17 -4.03
C HIS A 270 8.33 -11.13 -4.86
N ILE A 271 8.37 -10.21 -5.83
CA ILE A 271 9.48 -10.06 -6.77
C ILE A 271 10.68 -9.38 -6.06
N PRO A 272 11.85 -10.03 -5.92
CA PRO A 272 12.99 -9.47 -5.20
C PRO A 272 13.77 -8.42 -6.01
N VAL A 273 14.30 -7.41 -5.31
CA VAL A 273 15.30 -6.51 -5.88
C VAL A 273 16.67 -7.19 -5.96
N ARG A 274 17.46 -6.83 -6.98
CA ARG A 274 18.74 -7.51 -7.27
C ARG A 274 19.74 -7.53 -6.10
N LYS A 275 19.71 -6.53 -5.22
CA LYS A 275 20.63 -6.41 -4.07
C LYS A 275 20.17 -7.09 -2.78
N LEU A 276 19.09 -7.89 -2.80
CA LEU A 276 18.53 -8.51 -1.59
C LEU A 276 19.56 -9.33 -0.81
N LEU A 277 20.24 -10.27 -1.45
CA LEU A 277 21.25 -11.10 -0.77
C LEU A 277 22.44 -10.27 -0.29
N MET A 278 22.93 -9.34 -1.12
CA MET A 278 24.04 -8.45 -0.77
C MET A 278 23.79 -7.59 0.46
N ARG A 279 22.52 -7.23 0.74
CA ARG A 279 22.14 -6.40 1.89
C ARG A 279 21.70 -7.19 3.13
N THR A 280 21.57 -8.51 3.04
CA THR A 280 20.99 -9.34 4.12
C THR A 280 21.91 -10.44 4.61
N VAL A 281 22.69 -11.08 3.73
CA VAL A 281 23.54 -12.23 4.10
C VAL A 281 24.61 -11.84 5.13
N GLY A 282 25.13 -10.61 5.09
CA GLY A 282 26.18 -10.16 6.00
C GLY A 282 25.80 -10.22 7.48
N PHE A 283 24.51 -10.16 7.83
CA PHE A 283 24.07 -10.28 9.23
C PHE A 283 24.33 -11.67 9.83
N PHE A 284 24.45 -12.71 9.00
CA PHE A 284 24.68 -14.09 9.45
C PHE A 284 26.12 -14.41 9.84
N TYR A 285 27.05 -13.46 9.68
CA TYR A 285 28.38 -13.61 10.30
C TYR A 285 28.32 -13.48 11.83
N ASN A 286 27.23 -12.94 12.39
CA ASN A 286 26.87 -13.24 13.77
C ASN A 286 26.21 -14.64 13.83
N PRO A 287 26.83 -15.63 14.50
CA PRO A 287 26.33 -16.99 14.55
C PRO A 287 24.95 -17.11 15.23
N ASN A 288 24.60 -16.19 16.15
CA ASN A 288 23.32 -16.22 16.86
C ASN A 288 22.14 -15.78 15.99
N VAL A 289 22.38 -15.09 14.87
CA VAL A 289 21.31 -14.63 13.98
C VAL A 289 20.70 -15.85 13.28
N SER A 290 19.41 -16.04 13.53
CA SER A 290 18.58 -17.11 12.95
C SER A 290 17.85 -16.68 11.70
N PHE A 291 17.41 -15.42 11.62
CA PHE A 291 16.78 -14.89 10.41
C PHE A 291 16.91 -13.37 10.31
N VAL A 292 16.82 -12.89 9.07
CA VAL A 292 16.77 -11.48 8.69
C VAL A 292 15.46 -11.24 7.94
N GLN A 293 14.59 -10.39 8.48
CA GLN A 293 13.31 -10.01 7.87
C GLN A 293 13.43 -8.64 7.19
N THR A 294 12.88 -8.52 5.99
CA THR A 294 12.71 -7.24 5.28
C THR A 294 11.22 -6.85 5.17
N PRO A 295 10.88 -5.55 5.04
CA PRO A 295 9.51 -5.08 4.80
C PRO A 295 8.81 -5.79 3.63
N HIS A 296 7.50 -6.03 3.77
CA HIS A 296 6.65 -6.31 2.61
C HIS A 296 6.07 -5.01 2.10
N TRP A 297 6.30 -4.73 0.83
CA TRP A 297 5.68 -3.62 0.13
C TRP A 297 4.86 -4.16 -1.03
N PHE A 298 3.67 -3.61 -1.21
CA PHE A 298 2.75 -3.99 -2.26
C PHE A 298 2.63 -2.85 -3.26
N PHE A 299 2.72 -3.17 -4.55
CA PHE A 299 2.69 -2.14 -5.59
C PHE A 299 1.29 -1.86 -6.13
N ASN A 300 0.35 -2.78 -5.94
CA ASN A 300 -1.05 -2.57 -6.24
C ASN A 300 -1.78 -1.98 -5.02
N PRO A 301 -2.81 -1.13 -5.26
CA PRO A 301 -3.64 -0.62 -4.19
C PRO A 301 -4.42 -1.76 -3.53
N ASP A 302 -4.48 -1.74 -2.20
CA ASP A 302 -5.39 -2.62 -1.46
C ASP A 302 -6.86 -2.15 -1.62
N PRO A 303 -7.85 -2.94 -1.16
CA PRO A 303 -9.26 -2.54 -1.28
C PRO A 303 -9.59 -1.23 -0.58
N PHE A 304 -8.87 -0.85 0.49
CA PHE A 304 -9.11 0.41 1.19
C PHE A 304 -8.65 1.59 0.34
N GLU A 305 -7.45 1.53 -0.23
CA GLU A 305 -6.91 2.55 -1.13
C GLU A 305 -7.79 2.71 -2.37
N ARG A 306 -8.16 1.58 -3.00
CA ARG A 306 -8.95 1.59 -4.23
C ARG A 306 -10.38 2.10 -3.99
N ASN A 307 -11.09 1.54 -3.01
CA ASN A 307 -12.52 1.76 -2.86
C ASN A 307 -12.84 3.10 -2.17
N LEU A 308 -11.94 3.60 -1.32
CA LEU A 308 -12.02 4.95 -0.74
C LEU A 308 -11.28 6.02 -1.59
N TYR A 309 -10.69 5.60 -2.72
CA TYR A 309 -10.05 6.47 -3.69
C TYR A 309 -8.97 7.39 -3.08
N THR A 310 -8.03 6.80 -2.33
CA THR A 310 -6.96 7.54 -1.64
C THR A 310 -5.77 7.89 -2.53
N LYS A 311 -5.69 7.31 -3.73
CA LYS A 311 -4.65 7.57 -4.74
C LYS A 311 -3.21 7.42 -4.21
N GLY A 312 -3.01 6.51 -3.25
CA GLY A 312 -1.71 6.28 -2.62
C GLY A 312 -1.27 7.40 -1.67
N GLU A 313 -2.07 8.45 -1.43
CA GLU A 313 -1.72 9.54 -0.51
C GLU A 313 -1.72 9.08 0.95
N ILE A 314 -2.56 8.09 1.25
CA ILE A 314 -2.80 7.55 2.59
C ILE A 314 -2.06 6.23 2.74
N PRO A 315 -1.30 6.03 3.83
CA PRO A 315 -0.59 4.78 4.10
C PRO A 315 -1.51 3.57 4.16
N VAL A 316 -1.06 2.47 3.55
CA VAL A 316 -1.71 1.16 3.70
C VAL A 316 -1.42 0.59 5.09
N MET A 317 -2.32 -0.27 5.59
CA MET A 317 -2.33 -0.69 7.00
C MET A 317 -1.02 -1.37 7.47
N ASN A 318 -0.37 -2.12 6.59
CA ASN A 318 0.87 -2.85 6.93
C ASN A 318 2.10 -1.93 7.06
N GLU A 319 2.05 -0.67 6.60
CA GLU A 319 3.19 0.26 6.71
C GLU A 319 3.55 0.53 8.17
N LEU A 320 2.58 0.75 9.06
CA LEU A 320 2.86 0.91 10.50
C LEU A 320 3.65 -0.27 11.06
N PHE A 321 3.22 -1.49 10.71
CA PHE A 321 3.83 -2.71 11.21
C PHE A 321 5.29 -2.83 10.75
N TYR A 322 5.55 -2.66 9.45
CA TYR A 322 6.89 -2.80 8.90
C TYR A 322 7.80 -1.61 9.23
N LYS A 323 7.32 -0.38 9.08
CA LYS A 323 8.15 0.83 9.23
C LYS A 323 8.38 1.27 10.67
N VAL A 324 7.58 0.77 11.63
CA VAL A 324 7.70 1.17 13.03
C VAL A 324 7.74 -0.03 13.97
N LEU A 325 6.69 -0.86 13.99
CA LEU A 325 6.57 -1.90 15.02
C LEU A 325 7.66 -2.96 14.92
N GLN A 326 8.05 -3.40 13.72
CA GLN A 326 9.13 -4.36 13.52
C GLN A 326 10.49 -3.83 13.97
N LYS A 327 10.76 -2.54 13.78
CA LYS A 327 11.98 -1.87 14.26
C LYS A 327 11.99 -1.72 15.78
N GLY A 328 10.82 -1.45 16.36
CA GLY A 328 10.61 -1.47 17.81
C GLY A 328 10.82 -2.87 18.41
N ASN A 329 10.31 -3.89 17.74
CA ASN A 329 10.52 -5.28 18.13
C ASN A 329 11.99 -5.72 17.95
N ASP A 330 12.69 -5.26 16.91
CA ASP A 330 14.11 -5.54 16.71
C ASP A 330 15.01 -4.94 17.80
N PHE A 331 14.59 -3.83 18.42
CA PHE A 331 15.26 -3.31 19.63
C PHE A 331 15.21 -4.33 20.77
N TRP A 332 14.10 -5.07 20.90
CA TRP A 332 13.89 -6.11 21.91
C TRP A 332 14.31 -7.52 21.47
N ASN A 333 15.00 -7.68 20.32
CA ASN A 333 15.30 -8.98 19.71
C ASN A 333 14.04 -9.85 19.49
N ALA A 334 12.95 -9.22 19.07
CA ALA A 334 11.63 -9.84 18.93
C ALA A 334 11.02 -9.61 17.55
N SER A 335 11.83 -9.29 16.53
CA SER A 335 11.32 -9.11 15.16
C SER A 335 10.69 -10.40 14.68
N PHE A 336 9.56 -10.31 13.98
CA PHE A 336 8.84 -11.50 13.51
C PHE A 336 9.33 -11.93 12.14
N PHE A 337 9.36 -13.24 11.91
CA PHE A 337 9.34 -13.79 10.57
C PHE A 337 7.92 -13.67 10.01
N CYS A 338 7.77 -13.07 8.83
CA CYS A 338 6.50 -12.75 8.18
C CYS A 338 6.23 -13.62 6.95
N GLY A 339 6.81 -14.82 6.88
CA GLY A 339 6.50 -15.83 5.87
C GLY A 339 7.19 -15.63 4.52
N SER A 340 7.67 -14.43 4.21
CA SER A 340 8.31 -14.08 2.93
C SER A 340 9.28 -12.92 3.11
N ALA A 341 10.10 -12.65 2.10
CA ALA A 341 11.12 -11.60 2.10
C ALA A 341 12.08 -11.70 3.29
N ALA A 342 12.42 -12.94 3.65
CA ALA A 342 13.27 -13.24 4.79
C ALA A 342 14.32 -14.30 4.43
N VAL A 343 15.54 -14.08 4.92
CA VAL A 343 16.61 -15.07 4.88
C VAL A 343 16.64 -15.77 6.23
N ILE A 344 16.73 -17.10 6.25
CA ILE A 344 16.74 -17.93 7.46
C ILE A 344 17.98 -18.81 7.44
N ARG A 345 18.63 -18.96 8.60
CA ARG A 345 19.70 -19.96 8.78
C ARG A 345 19.09 -21.34 8.89
N LYS A 346 19.42 -22.20 7.92
CA LYS A 346 18.80 -23.52 7.77
C LYS A 346 19.00 -24.40 9.00
N ASN A 347 20.21 -24.43 9.56
CA ASN A 347 20.52 -25.26 10.72
C ASN A 347 19.66 -24.90 11.95
N HIS A 348 19.50 -23.61 12.24
CA HIS A 348 18.64 -23.17 13.35
C HIS A 348 17.17 -23.54 13.12
N ALA A 349 16.68 -23.41 11.89
CA ALA A 349 15.32 -23.85 11.56
C ALA A 349 15.16 -25.37 11.75
N LEU A 350 16.14 -26.18 11.35
CA LEU A 350 16.10 -27.62 11.53
C LEU A 350 16.10 -28.07 13.01
N GLU A 351 16.77 -27.33 13.89
CA GLU A 351 16.77 -27.62 15.34
C GLU A 351 15.39 -27.53 15.99
N ILE A 352 14.52 -26.65 15.48
CA ILE A 352 13.12 -26.54 15.93
C ILE A 352 12.15 -27.42 15.13
N GLY A 353 12.68 -28.33 14.29
CA GLY A 353 11.89 -29.23 13.44
C GLY A 353 11.46 -28.63 12.09
N GLY A 354 12.03 -27.49 11.70
CA GLY A 354 11.69 -26.73 10.50
C GLY A 354 10.78 -25.53 10.78
N ILE A 355 10.05 -25.10 9.76
CA ILE A 355 8.95 -24.13 9.90
C ILE A 355 7.83 -24.79 10.72
N ALA A 356 7.28 -24.07 11.70
CA ALA A 356 6.20 -24.53 12.56
C ALA A 356 4.95 -24.95 11.76
N VAL A 357 4.13 -25.86 12.29
CA VAL A 357 3.00 -26.46 11.54
C VAL A 357 1.69 -26.50 12.31
N GLU A 358 1.71 -26.07 13.57
CA GLU A 358 0.62 -26.20 14.54
C GLU A 358 -0.42 -25.08 14.39
N THR A 359 -0.03 -23.95 13.83
CA THR A 359 -0.88 -22.77 13.65
C THR A 359 -0.92 -22.37 12.18
N VAL A 360 -1.95 -21.61 11.79
CA VAL A 360 -2.09 -21.11 10.41
C VAL A 360 -1.21 -19.90 10.10
N THR A 361 -0.46 -19.42 11.08
CA THR A 361 0.57 -18.38 10.98
C THR A 361 1.90 -19.02 11.36
N GLU A 362 2.33 -19.96 10.53
CA GLU A 362 3.53 -20.76 10.77
C GLU A 362 4.79 -19.91 10.97
N ASP A 363 4.80 -18.74 10.34
CA ASP A 363 5.90 -17.81 10.27
C ASP A 363 6.21 -17.17 11.64
N CYS A 364 5.21 -16.52 12.23
CA CYS A 364 5.32 -15.92 13.56
C CYS A 364 5.62 -16.99 14.63
N HIS A 365 5.00 -18.16 14.50
CA HIS A 365 5.24 -19.27 15.42
C HIS A 365 6.66 -19.85 15.31
N THR A 366 7.22 -19.91 14.09
CA THR A 366 8.62 -20.27 13.84
C THR A 366 9.56 -19.29 14.52
N ALA A 367 9.32 -17.98 14.38
CA ALA A 367 10.12 -16.96 15.06
C ALA A 367 10.07 -17.11 16.59
N PHE A 368 8.87 -17.37 17.14
CA PHE A 368 8.71 -17.60 18.58
C PHE A 368 9.55 -18.79 19.07
N ARG A 369 9.57 -19.90 18.31
CA ARG A 369 10.37 -21.09 18.64
C ARG A 369 11.87 -20.83 18.58
N LEU A 370 12.35 -20.13 17.55
CA LEU A 370 13.76 -19.76 17.42
C LEU A 370 14.21 -18.87 18.58
N HIS A 371 13.43 -17.84 18.92
CA HIS A 371 13.71 -16.98 20.07
C HIS A 371 13.61 -17.73 21.40
N SER A 372 12.75 -18.74 21.50
CA SER A 372 12.66 -19.60 22.69
C SER A 372 13.89 -20.45 22.94
N LEU A 373 14.73 -20.68 21.91
CA LEU A 373 16.06 -21.28 22.03
C LEU A 373 17.17 -20.24 22.28
N GLY A 374 16.85 -18.96 22.34
CA GLY A 374 17.81 -17.88 22.60
C GLY A 374 18.48 -17.31 21.35
N TYR A 375 18.04 -17.69 20.16
CA TYR A 375 18.54 -17.10 18.91
C TYR A 375 18.15 -15.63 18.75
N GLU A 376 18.82 -14.96 17.82
CA GLU A 376 18.57 -13.57 17.48
C GLU A 376 17.85 -13.42 16.13
N SER A 377 17.08 -12.34 16.00
CA SER A 377 16.49 -11.87 14.75
C SER A 377 17.02 -10.50 14.37
N VAL A 378 16.92 -10.20 13.09
CA VAL A 378 17.31 -8.91 12.51
C VAL A 378 16.17 -8.39 11.66
N TYR A 379 15.71 -7.18 11.94
CA TYR A 379 14.85 -6.44 11.03
C TYR A 379 15.66 -5.43 10.21
N TYR A 380 15.60 -5.52 8.89
CA TYR A 380 16.26 -4.60 7.97
C TYR A 380 15.22 -3.79 7.20
N ASP A 381 14.99 -2.54 7.60
CA ASP A 381 13.97 -1.62 7.07
C ASP A 381 14.34 -1.03 5.69
N GLN A 382 14.49 -1.91 4.70
CA GLN A 382 14.60 -1.57 3.29
C GLN A 382 13.62 -2.42 2.51
N ILE A 383 12.82 -1.81 1.64
CA ILE A 383 11.91 -2.54 0.76
C ILE A 383 12.77 -3.32 -0.24
N MET A 384 12.83 -4.64 -0.05
CA MET A 384 13.64 -5.53 -0.89
C MET A 384 12.79 -6.42 -1.81
N VAL A 385 11.46 -6.35 -1.71
CA VAL A 385 10.51 -7.08 -2.56
C VAL A 385 9.36 -6.19 -2.99
N ALA A 386 8.81 -6.44 -4.18
CA ALA A 386 7.57 -5.88 -4.67
C ALA A 386 6.51 -6.98 -4.73
N GLY A 387 5.50 -6.88 -3.86
CA GLY A 387 4.44 -7.86 -3.67
C GLY A 387 3.09 -7.47 -4.29
N LEU A 388 2.15 -8.43 -4.33
CA LEU A 388 0.75 -8.19 -4.64
C LEU A 388 -0.15 -8.25 -3.39
N ALA A 389 -0.82 -7.14 -3.09
CA ALA A 389 -1.92 -7.07 -2.11
C ALA A 389 -3.17 -7.78 -2.65
N PRO A 390 -4.09 -8.25 -1.77
CA PRO A 390 -5.36 -8.84 -2.21
C PRO A 390 -6.16 -7.88 -3.10
N GLU A 391 -6.63 -8.37 -4.25
CA GLU A 391 -7.37 -7.54 -5.20
C GLU A 391 -8.84 -7.35 -4.84
N THR A 392 -9.45 -8.19 -4.01
CA THR A 392 -10.86 -8.02 -3.59
C THR A 392 -10.95 -7.86 -2.08
N PHE A 393 -11.97 -7.13 -1.63
CA PHE A 393 -12.29 -6.94 -0.23
C PHE A 393 -12.55 -8.28 0.47
N ALA A 394 -13.29 -9.19 -0.15
CA ALA A 394 -13.49 -10.55 0.36
C ALA A 394 -12.15 -11.31 0.57
N SER A 395 -11.23 -11.22 -0.39
CA SER A 395 -9.90 -11.84 -0.29
C SER A 395 -9.06 -11.22 0.83
N TYR A 396 -9.16 -9.90 1.00
CA TYR A 396 -8.53 -9.17 2.08
C TYR A 396 -9.06 -9.61 3.45
N VAL A 397 -10.39 -9.67 3.62
CA VAL A 397 -11.05 -10.17 4.84
C VAL A 397 -10.58 -11.60 5.15
N GLY A 398 -10.55 -12.48 4.15
CA GLY A 398 -10.07 -13.86 4.30
C GLY A 398 -8.62 -13.95 4.77
N GLN A 399 -7.75 -13.07 4.28
CA GLN A 399 -6.35 -12.97 4.72
C GLN A 399 -6.25 -12.51 6.18
N GLN A 400 -6.94 -11.43 6.55
CA GLN A 400 -6.92 -10.88 7.91
C GLN A 400 -7.51 -11.85 8.95
N VAL A 401 -8.61 -12.52 8.61
CA VAL A 401 -9.23 -13.54 9.47
C VAL A 401 -8.26 -14.69 9.74
N ARG A 402 -7.47 -15.10 8.75
CA ARG A 402 -6.43 -16.13 8.92
C ARG A 402 -5.34 -15.69 9.89
N TRP A 403 -4.86 -14.45 9.76
CA TRP A 403 -3.86 -13.90 10.67
C TRP A 403 -4.39 -13.77 12.09
N ALA A 404 -5.62 -13.27 12.25
CA ALA A 404 -6.30 -13.18 13.54
C ALA A 404 -6.42 -14.55 14.22
N ARG A 405 -6.83 -15.58 13.46
CA ARG A 405 -6.89 -16.95 13.96
C ARG A 405 -5.53 -17.45 14.41
N GLY A 406 -4.51 -17.33 13.56
CA GLY A 406 -3.17 -17.86 13.85
C GLY A 406 -2.54 -17.21 15.08
N MET A 407 -2.66 -15.90 15.21
CA MET A 407 -2.19 -15.17 16.38
C MET A 407 -2.90 -15.59 17.67
N ALA A 408 -4.22 -15.79 17.62
CA ALA A 408 -4.98 -16.31 18.76
C ALA A 408 -4.64 -17.78 19.09
N GLN A 409 -4.34 -18.61 18.09
CA GLN A 409 -3.82 -19.96 18.30
C GLN A 409 -2.47 -19.93 19.02
N ILE A 410 -1.53 -19.07 18.61
CA ILE A 410 -0.24 -18.89 19.29
C ILE A 410 -0.46 -18.41 20.73
N LEU A 411 -1.34 -17.42 20.95
CA LEU A 411 -1.70 -16.97 22.30
C LEU A 411 -2.16 -18.12 23.18
N ARG A 412 -3.02 -19.00 22.65
CA ARG A 412 -3.62 -20.12 23.38
C ARG A 412 -2.65 -21.27 23.64
N LEU A 413 -1.80 -21.60 22.67
CA LEU A 413 -0.88 -22.74 22.71
C LEU A 413 0.39 -22.39 23.48
N GLU A 414 0.95 -21.21 23.24
CA GLU A 414 2.23 -20.80 23.80
C GLU A 414 2.09 -19.88 25.01
N PHE A 415 1.06 -19.03 25.03
CA PHE A 415 0.86 -17.97 26.05
C PHE A 415 2.18 -17.22 26.42
N PRO A 416 2.66 -16.30 25.55
CA PRO A 416 4.03 -15.78 25.60
C PRO A 416 4.50 -15.23 26.96
N LEU A 417 3.62 -14.59 27.73
CA LEU A 417 3.98 -13.97 29.01
C LEU A 417 4.45 -14.98 30.06
N LEU A 418 3.75 -16.11 30.21
CA LEU A 418 3.99 -17.09 31.28
C LEU A 418 4.49 -18.45 30.77
N ASN A 419 4.91 -18.54 29.51
CA ASN A 419 5.47 -19.76 28.97
C ASN A 419 6.77 -20.15 29.71
N TRP A 420 6.67 -21.14 30.59
CA TRP A 420 7.77 -21.68 31.39
C TRP A 420 8.69 -22.62 30.60
N LYS A 421 8.24 -23.13 29.44
CA LYS A 421 9.06 -23.94 28.53
C LYS A 421 10.02 -23.08 27.71
N ALA A 422 9.61 -21.85 27.38
CA ALA A 422 10.42 -20.88 26.63
C ALA A 422 11.44 -20.14 27.52
N LYS A 423 12.35 -20.89 28.17
CA LYS A 423 13.26 -20.36 29.21
C LYS A 423 14.18 -19.23 28.73
N HIS A 424 14.53 -19.20 27.44
CA HIS A 424 15.44 -18.20 26.89
C HIS A 424 14.75 -16.93 26.40
N LEU A 425 13.41 -16.87 26.41
CA LEU A 425 12.70 -15.63 26.07
C LEU A 425 12.90 -14.57 27.16
N THR A 426 13.51 -13.46 26.77
CA THR A 426 13.62 -12.26 27.58
C THR A 426 12.25 -11.64 27.84
N LEU A 427 12.14 -10.83 28.90
CA LEU A 427 10.89 -10.13 29.21
C LEU A 427 10.42 -9.24 28.04
N GLY A 428 11.34 -8.57 27.36
CA GLY A 428 11.02 -7.74 26.18
C GLY A 428 10.40 -8.56 25.05
N GLN A 429 11.00 -9.72 24.72
CA GLN A 429 10.43 -10.63 23.74
C GLN A 429 9.04 -11.13 24.15
N ARG A 430 8.84 -11.50 25.42
CA ARG A 430 7.54 -11.95 25.94
C ARG A 430 6.45 -10.90 25.77
N ILE A 431 6.76 -9.64 26.08
CA ILE A 431 5.82 -8.51 25.92
C ILE A 431 5.53 -8.26 24.43
N CYS A 432 6.55 -8.26 23.56
CA CYS A 432 6.37 -8.08 22.11
C CYS A 432 5.50 -9.18 21.48
N TYR A 433 5.75 -10.45 21.82
CA TYR A 433 4.92 -11.57 21.35
C TYR A 433 3.51 -11.53 21.92
N PHE A 434 3.35 -11.17 23.20
CA PHE A 434 2.04 -10.98 23.79
C PHE A 434 1.26 -9.88 23.06
N SER A 435 1.91 -8.73 22.80
CA SER A 435 1.33 -7.63 22.02
C SER A 435 0.81 -8.10 20.66
N ALA A 436 1.65 -8.80 19.88
CA ALA A 436 1.25 -9.29 18.57
C ALA A 436 0.09 -10.31 18.64
N THR A 437 0.15 -11.23 19.59
CA THR A 437 -0.82 -12.33 19.70
C THR A 437 -2.16 -11.90 20.31
N SER A 438 -2.17 -10.83 21.13
CA SER A 438 -3.39 -10.24 21.69
C SER A 438 -4.00 -9.14 20.80
N HIS A 439 -3.29 -8.63 19.80
CA HIS A 439 -3.73 -7.46 19.02
C HIS A 439 -5.10 -7.65 18.31
N PHE A 440 -5.34 -8.83 17.74
CA PHE A 440 -6.53 -9.09 16.92
C PHE A 440 -7.85 -9.20 17.70
N PHE A 441 -7.82 -9.07 19.03
CA PHE A 441 -9.04 -9.04 19.86
C PHE A 441 -9.75 -7.68 19.83
N TYR A 442 -9.26 -6.71 19.04
CA TYR A 442 -9.85 -5.37 18.91
C TYR A 442 -11.31 -5.40 18.41
N GLY A 443 -11.77 -6.50 17.78
CA GLY A 443 -13.13 -6.59 17.27
C GLY A 443 -14.21 -6.38 18.34
N PHE A 444 -14.01 -6.97 19.53
CA PHE A 444 -14.94 -6.82 20.65
C PHE A 444 -15.05 -5.39 21.19
N PRO A 445 -13.97 -4.73 21.64
CA PRO A 445 -14.05 -3.37 22.16
C PRO A 445 -14.59 -2.39 21.11
N ARG A 446 -14.25 -2.59 19.83
CA ARG A 446 -14.77 -1.75 18.74
C ARG A 446 -16.29 -1.78 18.65
N LEU A 447 -16.89 -2.96 18.74
CA LEU A 447 -18.35 -3.12 18.74
C LEU A 447 -18.98 -2.53 20.00
N ILE A 448 -18.36 -2.72 21.17
CA ILE A 448 -18.84 -2.13 22.42
C ILE A 448 -18.85 -0.60 22.34
N TYR A 449 -17.81 0.04 21.79
CA TYR A 449 -17.78 1.49 21.62
C TYR A 449 -18.83 2.04 20.64
N ALA A 450 -19.23 1.25 19.64
CA ALA A 450 -20.32 1.63 18.74
C ALA A 450 -21.70 1.48 19.38
N ILE A 451 -21.90 0.40 20.15
CA ILE A 451 -23.22 0.04 20.72
C ILE A 451 -23.53 0.83 21.99
N THR A 452 -22.54 1.07 22.85
CA THR A 452 -22.74 1.74 24.15
C THR A 452 -23.54 3.05 24.07
N PRO A 453 -23.20 4.02 23.21
CA PRO A 453 -23.97 5.26 23.13
C PRO A 453 -25.39 5.06 22.58
N THR A 454 -25.61 4.03 21.75
CA THR A 454 -26.94 3.70 21.23
C THR A 454 -27.84 3.08 22.29
N LEU A 455 -27.28 2.36 23.27
CA LEU A 455 -28.05 1.77 24.37
C LEU A 455 -28.71 2.85 25.23
N PHE A 456 -27.98 3.94 25.48
CA PHE A 456 -28.53 5.08 26.19
C PHE A 456 -29.62 5.78 25.36
N LEU A 457 -29.32 6.13 24.11
CA LEU A 457 -30.24 6.90 23.26
C LEU A 457 -31.52 6.14 22.88
N LEU A 458 -31.46 4.82 22.76
CA LEU A 458 -32.63 4.00 22.38
C LEU A 458 -33.40 3.45 23.58
N PHE A 459 -32.70 3.06 24.65
CA PHE A 459 -33.29 2.29 25.74
C PHE A 459 -33.12 2.92 27.13
N GLY A 460 -32.43 4.07 27.23
CA GLY A 460 -32.12 4.71 28.52
C GLY A 460 -31.17 3.89 29.40
N ILE A 461 -30.52 2.86 28.85
CA ILE A 461 -29.52 2.05 29.56
C ILE A 461 -28.28 2.92 29.74
N ASN A 462 -27.83 3.12 30.98
CA ASN A 462 -26.73 4.01 31.30
C ASN A 462 -25.55 3.28 31.96
N PRO A 463 -24.54 2.85 31.19
CA PRO A 463 -23.37 2.16 31.74
C PRO A 463 -22.39 3.05 32.52
N ILE A 464 -22.52 4.38 32.43
CA ILE A 464 -21.62 5.35 33.05
C ILE A 464 -22.42 6.29 33.97
N GLN A 465 -22.16 6.22 35.28
CA GLN A 465 -22.73 7.18 36.22
C GLN A 465 -22.12 8.57 36.01
N GLY A 466 -22.95 9.62 35.99
CA GLY A 466 -22.48 11.00 35.79
C GLY A 466 -21.98 11.30 34.37
N LEU A 467 -22.54 10.62 33.35
CA LEU A 467 -22.18 10.89 31.95
C LEU A 467 -22.57 12.32 31.55
N GLY A 468 -21.57 13.12 31.19
CA GLY A 468 -21.73 14.55 30.88
C GLY A 468 -20.39 15.23 30.62
N LEU A 469 -20.32 16.55 30.80
CA LEU A 469 -19.09 17.33 30.55
C LEU A 469 -17.91 16.90 31.43
N GLU A 470 -18.19 16.48 32.68
CA GLU A 470 -17.17 15.97 33.59
C GLU A 470 -16.41 14.79 33.00
N THR A 471 -17.14 13.80 32.49
CA THR A 471 -16.55 12.60 31.87
C THR A 471 -15.69 12.98 30.67
N LEU A 472 -16.10 13.97 29.86
CA LEU A 472 -15.27 14.47 28.76
C LEU A 472 -13.98 15.15 29.24
N PHE A 473 -14.01 15.90 30.34
CA PHE A 473 -12.79 16.53 30.88
C PHE A 473 -11.78 15.51 31.43
N TYR A 474 -12.20 14.30 31.80
CA TYR A 474 -11.27 13.22 32.12
C TYR A 474 -10.84 12.43 30.88
N ALA A 475 -11.76 12.15 29.95
CA ALA A 475 -11.50 11.32 28.77
C ALA A 475 -10.66 12.04 27.69
N LEU A 476 -10.97 13.31 27.37
CA LEU A 476 -10.32 14.01 26.25
C LEU A 476 -8.81 14.19 26.41
N PRO A 477 -8.26 14.55 27.59
CA PRO A 477 -6.81 14.60 27.77
C PRO A 477 -6.14 13.26 27.50
N HIS A 478 -6.70 12.16 28.01
CA HIS A 478 -6.22 10.81 27.76
C HIS A 478 -6.23 10.47 26.26
N LEU A 479 -7.34 10.70 25.57
CA LEU A 479 -7.47 10.41 24.14
C LEU A 479 -6.54 11.27 23.27
N LEU A 480 -6.50 12.58 23.50
CA LEU A 480 -5.73 13.49 22.66
C LEU A 480 -4.22 13.40 22.91
N ILE A 481 -3.79 13.21 24.16
CA ILE A 481 -2.36 13.06 24.47
C ILE A 481 -1.85 11.70 23.99
N SER A 482 -2.65 10.63 24.11
CA SER A 482 -2.25 9.33 23.55
C SER A 482 -2.14 9.36 22.01
N LEU A 483 -3.05 10.04 21.33
CA LEU A 483 -2.95 10.33 19.89
C LEU A 483 -1.69 11.13 19.56
N ASN A 484 -1.38 12.19 20.31
CA ASN A 484 -0.17 12.99 20.11
C ASN A 484 1.12 12.19 20.31
N ALA A 485 1.17 11.32 21.34
CA ALA A 485 2.33 10.47 21.62
C ALA A 485 2.60 9.51 20.44
N ASN A 486 1.55 8.89 19.93
CA ASN A 486 1.61 8.01 18.76
C ASN A 486 1.93 8.77 17.47
N TYR A 487 1.40 9.99 17.30
CA TYR A 487 1.60 10.80 16.11
C TYR A 487 3.08 11.06 15.81
N ILE A 488 3.91 11.38 16.82
CA ILE A 488 5.34 11.63 16.61
C ILE A 488 6.02 10.47 15.89
N THR A 489 5.64 9.25 16.25
CA THR A 489 6.25 8.03 15.70
C THR A 489 5.54 7.54 14.44
N TYR A 490 4.24 7.80 14.28
CA TYR A 490 3.41 7.20 13.23
C TYR A 490 3.04 8.13 12.08
N LYS A 491 3.27 9.45 12.19
CA LYS A 491 2.79 10.48 11.24
C LYS A 491 3.10 10.25 9.76
N GLU A 492 4.12 9.47 9.44
CA GLU A 492 4.51 9.12 8.06
C GLU A 492 3.84 7.84 7.55
N VAL A 493 3.36 6.97 8.44
CA VAL A 493 3.00 5.56 8.12
C VAL A 493 1.61 5.17 8.60
N ARG A 494 0.94 6.03 9.38
CA ARG A 494 -0.43 5.82 9.83
C ARG A 494 -1.13 7.16 9.97
N PHE A 495 -2.24 7.31 9.26
CA PHE A 495 -3.06 8.51 9.34
C PHE A 495 -4.15 8.35 10.40
N SER A 496 -4.51 9.44 11.07
CA SER A 496 -5.50 9.44 12.14
C SER A 496 -6.86 8.93 11.65
N PHE A 497 -7.56 8.16 12.49
CA PHE A 497 -8.89 7.59 12.23
C PHE A 497 -8.95 6.45 11.20
N TRP A 498 -7.88 6.18 10.45
CA TRP A 498 -7.85 5.09 9.46
C TRP A 498 -7.82 3.71 10.09
N ASN A 499 -7.13 3.58 11.22
CA ASN A 499 -7.13 2.33 11.97
C ASN A 499 -8.52 1.96 12.43
N GLU A 500 -9.23 2.95 12.94
CA GLU A 500 -10.58 2.84 13.44
C GLU A 500 -11.56 2.35 12.37
N VAL A 501 -11.38 2.80 11.11
CA VAL A 501 -12.13 2.28 9.96
C VAL A 501 -11.78 0.82 9.70
N PHE A 502 -10.49 0.48 9.63
CA PHE A 502 -10.05 -0.91 9.44
C PHE A 502 -10.58 -1.84 10.53
N GLU A 503 -10.47 -1.44 11.80
CA GLU A 503 -10.93 -2.22 12.94
C GLU A 503 -12.44 -2.42 12.91
N PHE A 504 -13.21 -1.41 12.51
CA PHE A 504 -14.67 -1.54 12.34
C PHE A 504 -15.03 -2.53 11.24
N VAL A 505 -14.39 -2.41 10.08
CA VAL A 505 -14.63 -3.29 8.93
C VAL A 505 -14.38 -4.76 9.26
N MET A 506 -13.38 -5.01 10.11
CA MET A 506 -12.95 -6.35 10.51
C MET A 506 -13.55 -6.83 11.83
N SER A 507 -14.32 -6.03 12.55
CA SER A 507 -14.61 -6.26 13.98
C SER A 507 -15.37 -7.56 14.25
N PHE A 508 -16.38 -7.87 13.44
CA PHE A 508 -17.20 -9.07 13.59
C PHE A 508 -16.42 -10.34 13.26
N GLN A 509 -15.76 -10.35 12.11
CA GLN A 509 -15.07 -11.50 11.56
C GLN A 509 -13.84 -11.86 12.43
N THR A 510 -13.06 -10.85 12.82
CA THR A 510 -11.89 -11.06 13.70
C THR A 510 -12.32 -11.39 15.13
N GLY A 511 -13.33 -10.72 15.68
CA GLY A 511 -13.85 -11.01 17.02
C GLY A 511 -14.33 -12.46 17.15
N TYR A 512 -15.16 -12.92 16.20
CA TYR A 512 -15.65 -14.30 16.21
C TYR A 512 -14.51 -15.33 16.12
N VAL A 513 -13.59 -15.16 15.16
CA VAL A 513 -12.55 -16.16 14.89
C VAL A 513 -11.47 -16.19 15.98
N THR A 514 -11.11 -15.05 16.56
CA THR A 514 -10.16 -15.00 17.69
C THR A 514 -10.73 -15.69 18.93
N LEU A 515 -12.01 -15.45 19.25
CA LEU A 515 -12.69 -16.12 20.36
C LEU A 515 -12.74 -17.64 20.16
N MET A 516 -13.15 -18.09 18.97
CA MET A 516 -13.19 -19.53 18.65
C MET A 516 -11.81 -20.17 18.75
N ALA A 517 -10.76 -19.50 18.28
CA ALA A 517 -9.40 -20.01 18.34
C ALA A 517 -8.86 -20.17 19.77
N VAL A 518 -9.25 -19.30 20.70
CA VAL A 518 -8.88 -19.42 22.12
C VAL A 518 -9.65 -20.57 22.79
N ILE A 519 -10.94 -20.72 22.47
CA ILE A 519 -11.77 -21.81 23.02
C ILE A 519 -11.27 -23.16 22.50
N ASN A 520 -11.14 -23.30 21.18
CA ASN A 520 -10.61 -24.50 20.54
C ASN A 520 -9.78 -24.12 19.29
N PRO A 521 -8.44 -24.21 19.35
CA PRO A 521 -7.58 -23.78 18.26
C PRO A 521 -7.71 -24.64 17.00
N LYS A 522 -8.37 -25.80 17.07
CA LYS A 522 -8.58 -26.68 15.91
C LYS A 522 -9.84 -26.35 15.10
N LEU A 523 -10.70 -25.44 15.59
CA LEU A 523 -11.94 -25.09 14.89
C LEU A 523 -11.69 -24.11 13.72
N GLY A 524 -12.35 -24.37 12.60
CA GLY A 524 -12.35 -23.56 11.39
C GLY A 524 -11.59 -24.19 10.22
N SER A 525 -11.95 -23.81 8.99
CA SER A 525 -11.31 -24.28 7.76
C SER A 525 -10.23 -23.31 7.27
N PHE A 526 -9.30 -23.80 6.45
CA PHE A 526 -8.32 -22.97 5.74
C PHE A 526 -8.60 -23.08 4.25
N ASN A 527 -8.81 -21.93 3.60
CA ASN A 527 -8.82 -21.85 2.15
C ASN A 527 -7.68 -20.94 1.68
N VAL A 528 -7.06 -21.32 0.57
CA VAL A 528 -6.01 -20.54 -0.07
C VAL A 528 -6.65 -19.28 -0.66
N THR A 529 -6.03 -18.12 -0.44
CA THR A 529 -6.53 -16.86 -1.02
C THR A 529 -6.22 -16.87 -2.51
N ASP A 530 -7.21 -16.61 -3.35
CA ASP A 530 -6.98 -16.49 -4.79
C ASP A 530 -6.12 -15.24 -5.09
N LYS A 531 -5.15 -15.41 -6.00
CA LYS A 531 -4.21 -14.36 -6.43
C LYS A 531 -4.43 -14.07 -7.92
N GLY A 532 -4.46 -12.79 -8.30
CA GLY A 532 -4.65 -12.36 -9.69
C GLY A 532 -6.11 -12.26 -10.15
N VAL A 533 -7.03 -11.87 -9.26
CA VAL A 533 -8.47 -11.74 -9.56
C VAL A 533 -8.84 -10.28 -9.77
N SER A 534 -9.07 -9.87 -11.01
CA SER A 534 -9.43 -8.49 -11.34
C SER A 534 -10.91 -8.18 -11.13
N VAL A 535 -11.20 -7.05 -10.47
CA VAL A 535 -12.56 -6.50 -10.37
C VAL A 535 -12.91 -5.73 -11.64
N SER A 536 -13.80 -6.28 -12.49
CA SER A 536 -14.20 -5.64 -13.76
C SER A 536 -15.36 -4.67 -13.63
N GLN A 537 -16.26 -4.88 -12.66
CA GLN A 537 -17.48 -4.11 -12.46
C GLN A 537 -17.66 -3.69 -11.00
N ARG A 538 -18.43 -2.62 -10.78
CA ARG A 538 -18.83 -2.21 -9.44
C ARG A 538 -19.68 -3.28 -8.78
N SER A 539 -19.34 -3.66 -7.57
CA SER A 539 -20.11 -4.61 -6.77
C SER A 539 -20.06 -4.23 -5.30
N PHE A 540 -21.05 -4.67 -4.53
CA PHE A 540 -21.07 -4.46 -3.09
C PHE A 540 -20.99 -5.81 -2.38
N ASP A 541 -19.97 -6.01 -1.56
CA ASP A 541 -19.77 -7.26 -0.82
C ASP A 541 -20.67 -7.30 0.43
N TRP A 542 -21.94 -7.66 0.22
CA TRP A 542 -22.94 -7.79 1.29
C TRP A 542 -22.54 -8.79 2.35
N GLN A 543 -21.91 -9.90 1.95
CA GLN A 543 -21.62 -11.02 2.86
C GLN A 543 -20.60 -10.61 3.91
N SER A 544 -19.57 -9.87 3.52
CA SER A 544 -18.52 -9.45 4.44
C SER A 544 -18.97 -8.37 5.42
N VAL A 545 -19.98 -7.54 5.13
CA VAL A 545 -20.34 -6.37 5.96
C VAL A 545 -21.70 -6.45 6.67
N GLN A 546 -22.35 -7.61 6.70
CA GLN A 546 -23.69 -7.77 7.31
C GLN A 546 -23.77 -7.22 8.75
N GLY A 547 -22.81 -7.58 9.60
CA GLY A 547 -22.77 -7.08 10.98
C GLY A 547 -22.58 -5.57 11.05
N LEU A 548 -21.76 -5.00 10.16
CA LEU A 548 -21.49 -3.56 10.10
C LEU A 548 -22.75 -2.77 9.70
N LEU A 549 -23.54 -3.31 8.76
CA LEU A 549 -24.82 -2.73 8.35
C LEU A 549 -25.81 -2.67 9.52
N VAL A 550 -25.92 -3.75 10.30
CA VAL A 550 -26.80 -3.79 11.48
C VAL A 550 -26.39 -2.73 12.51
N VAL A 551 -25.10 -2.64 12.83
CA VAL A 551 -24.59 -1.62 13.78
C VAL A 551 -24.84 -0.21 13.24
N THR A 552 -24.63 0.02 11.95
CA THR A 552 -24.89 1.32 11.30
C THR A 552 -26.36 1.70 11.40
N ALA A 553 -27.28 0.76 11.14
CA ALA A 553 -28.72 1.00 11.28
C ALA A 553 -29.12 1.36 12.72
N ILE A 554 -28.54 0.69 13.72
CA ILE A 554 -28.76 0.98 15.14
C ILE A 554 -28.25 2.38 15.50
N VAL A 555 -27.06 2.76 15.03
CA VAL A 555 -26.50 4.11 15.26
C VAL A 555 -27.36 5.20 14.62
N ILE A 556 -27.87 4.97 13.40
CA ILE A 556 -28.80 5.90 12.73
C ILE A 556 -30.09 6.03 13.54
N ALA A 557 -30.69 4.92 13.96
CA ALA A 557 -31.90 4.93 14.77
C ALA A 557 -31.69 5.70 16.09
N ALA A 558 -30.53 5.52 16.74
CA ALA A 558 -30.16 6.22 17.96
C ALA A 558 -30.05 7.74 17.75
N LEU A 559 -29.49 8.19 16.62
CA LEU A 559 -29.41 9.61 16.29
C LEU A 559 -30.79 10.22 16.00
N LEU A 560 -31.70 9.46 15.39
CA LEU A 560 -33.08 9.90 15.17
C LEU A 560 -33.87 10.08 16.48
N ALA A 561 -33.45 9.41 17.56
CA ALA A 561 -34.06 9.57 18.90
C ALA A 561 -33.63 10.88 19.60
N VAL A 562 -32.52 11.50 19.21
CA VAL A 562 -31.93 12.67 19.91
C VAL A 562 -32.90 13.85 20.04
N PRO A 563 -33.63 14.29 18.99
CA PRO A 563 -34.56 15.40 19.12
C PRO A 563 -35.67 15.12 20.14
N PHE A 564 -36.15 13.88 20.24
CA PHE A 564 -37.19 13.50 21.20
C PHE A 564 -36.69 13.57 22.63
N TRP A 565 -35.45 13.13 22.89
CA TRP A 565 -34.82 13.28 24.20
C TRP A 565 -34.69 14.75 24.61
N LEU A 566 -34.23 15.62 23.72
CA LEU A 566 -34.05 17.04 24.01
C LEU A 566 -35.37 17.79 24.24
N LEU A 567 -36.46 17.32 23.64
CA LEU A 567 -37.80 17.91 23.82
C LEU A 567 -38.52 17.38 25.05
N LEU A 568 -38.42 16.08 25.33
CA LEU A 568 -39.19 15.41 26.38
C LEU A 568 -38.46 15.38 27.73
N ARG A 569 -37.12 15.35 27.72
CA ARG A 569 -36.26 15.23 28.92
C ARG A 569 -35.05 16.16 28.84
N PRO A 570 -35.26 17.48 28.86
CA PRO A 570 -34.17 18.47 28.76
C PRO A 570 -33.15 18.36 29.91
N GLU A 571 -33.52 17.77 31.05
CA GLU A 571 -32.62 17.53 32.18
C GLU A 571 -31.47 16.56 31.84
N ASP A 572 -31.66 15.65 30.87
CA ASP A 572 -30.65 14.68 30.45
C ASP A 572 -29.80 15.19 29.27
N ALA A 573 -29.93 16.47 28.89
CA ALA A 573 -29.34 17.02 27.68
C ALA A 573 -27.82 16.81 27.57
N GLU A 574 -27.07 16.93 28.68
CA GLU A 574 -25.62 16.68 28.64
C GLU A 574 -25.28 15.25 28.21
N ALA A 575 -25.91 14.24 28.83
CA ALA A 575 -25.68 12.84 28.50
C ALA A 575 -26.12 12.52 27.07
N VAL A 576 -27.26 13.07 26.63
CA VAL A 576 -27.79 12.93 25.27
C VAL A 576 -26.80 13.49 24.25
N LEU A 577 -26.29 14.71 24.47
CA LEU A 577 -25.35 15.35 23.55
C LEU A 577 -24.00 14.62 23.49
N VAL A 578 -23.47 14.14 24.62
CA VAL A 578 -22.23 13.35 24.64
C VAL A 578 -22.39 12.05 23.86
N ASN A 579 -23.48 11.31 24.06
CA ASN A 579 -23.74 10.08 23.31
C ASN A 579 -24.00 10.36 21.82
N ALA A 580 -24.74 11.42 21.50
CA ALA A 580 -24.98 11.83 20.12
C ALA A 580 -23.65 12.17 19.41
N MET A 581 -22.73 12.87 20.07
CA MET A 581 -21.39 13.16 19.55
C MET A 581 -20.64 11.86 19.19
N TRP A 582 -20.64 10.87 20.09
CA TRP A 582 -20.03 9.57 19.82
C TRP A 582 -20.73 8.81 18.69
N CYS A 583 -22.06 8.84 18.63
CA CYS A 583 -22.82 8.23 17.53
C CYS A 583 -22.52 8.89 16.17
N VAL A 584 -22.40 10.22 16.10
CA VAL A 584 -22.01 10.92 14.86
C VAL A 584 -20.60 10.52 14.44
N PHE A 585 -19.65 10.50 15.39
CA PHE A 585 -18.29 10.07 15.12
C PHE A 585 -18.23 8.61 14.62
N ASN A 586 -18.95 7.71 15.30
CA ASN A 586 -19.05 6.31 14.88
C ASN A 586 -19.71 6.19 13.50
N LEU A 587 -20.75 6.95 13.21
CA LEU A 587 -21.44 6.91 11.91
C LEU A 587 -20.49 7.28 10.75
N ILE A 588 -19.61 8.27 10.93
CA ILE A 588 -18.59 8.62 9.92
C ILE A 588 -17.68 7.43 9.63
N LEU A 589 -17.18 6.76 10.68
CA LEU A 589 -16.25 5.64 10.55
C LEU A 589 -16.93 4.38 9.99
N LEU A 590 -18.15 4.08 10.44
CA LEU A 590 -18.98 2.98 9.95
C LEU A 590 -19.31 3.17 8.47
N THR A 591 -19.69 4.38 8.07
CA THR A 591 -19.95 4.72 6.67
C THR A 591 -18.70 4.54 5.82
N ALA A 592 -17.54 5.04 6.26
CA ALA A 592 -16.28 4.79 5.58
C ALA A 592 -15.97 3.29 5.46
N GLY A 593 -16.24 2.50 6.51
CA GLY A 593 -16.08 1.05 6.48
C GLY A 593 -17.00 0.35 5.49
N LEU A 594 -18.27 0.77 5.39
CA LEU A 594 -19.21 0.25 4.40
C LEU A 594 -18.78 0.60 2.97
N LEU A 595 -18.21 1.79 2.74
CA LEU A 595 -17.69 2.18 1.43
C LEU A 595 -16.49 1.35 0.99
N VAL A 596 -15.71 0.77 1.92
CA VAL A 596 -14.63 -0.18 1.57
C VAL A 596 -15.20 -1.45 0.92
N ALA A 597 -16.41 -1.87 1.29
CA ALA A 597 -17.07 -3.01 0.65
C ALA A 597 -17.71 -2.68 -0.71
N PHE A 598 -17.72 -1.40 -1.10
CA PHE A 598 -18.17 -0.96 -2.43
C PHE A 598 -17.00 -0.99 -3.42
N GLU A 599 -16.84 -2.13 -4.07
CA GLU A 599 -15.74 -2.44 -4.97
C GLU A 599 -15.73 -1.52 -6.19
N GLN A 600 -14.62 -0.82 -6.40
CA GLN A 600 -14.42 -0.01 -7.59
C GLN A 600 -13.74 -0.84 -8.69
N PRO A 601 -14.12 -0.64 -9.96
CA PRO A 601 -13.59 -1.41 -11.07
C PRO A 601 -12.11 -1.04 -11.30
N GLN A 602 -11.29 -2.07 -11.48
CA GLN A 602 -9.90 -1.94 -11.89
C GLN A 602 -9.84 -1.88 -13.42
N GLN A 603 -9.84 -0.66 -13.96
CA GLN A 603 -9.88 -0.44 -15.41
C GLN A 603 -8.61 -0.90 -16.16
N ARG A 604 -7.47 -1.01 -15.46
CA ARG A 604 -6.18 -1.38 -16.07
C ARG A 604 -5.82 -2.83 -15.75
N PRO A 605 -5.42 -3.64 -16.73
CA PRO A 605 -5.07 -5.05 -16.52
C PRO A 605 -3.78 -5.24 -15.71
N LYS A 606 -2.83 -4.29 -15.80
CA LYS A 606 -1.57 -4.30 -15.05
C LYS A 606 -1.41 -2.99 -14.28
N HIS A 607 -0.93 -3.08 -13.04
CA HIS A 607 -0.70 -1.92 -12.20
C HIS A 607 0.46 -1.08 -12.74
N ARG A 608 0.29 0.23 -12.76
CA ARG A 608 1.34 1.17 -13.16
C ARG A 608 2.05 1.69 -11.93
N LEU A 609 3.37 1.59 -11.93
CA LEU A 609 4.25 2.10 -10.91
C LEU A 609 4.70 3.53 -11.24
N LEU A 610 4.80 4.38 -10.22
CA LEU A 610 5.35 5.74 -10.33
C LEU A 610 6.88 5.70 -10.34
N ARG A 611 7.46 5.03 -11.36
CA ARG A 611 8.91 5.00 -11.57
C ARG A 611 9.35 6.04 -12.56
N ARG A 612 10.44 6.72 -12.22
CA ARG A 612 11.19 7.65 -13.04
C ARG A 612 12.44 6.96 -13.57
N LEU A 613 12.34 6.46 -14.79
CA LEU A 613 13.39 5.71 -15.47
C LEU A 613 13.80 6.48 -16.73
N PRO A 614 15.10 6.56 -17.05
CA PRO A 614 15.54 7.02 -18.35
C PRO A 614 14.96 6.13 -19.44
N VAL A 615 14.36 6.76 -20.45
CA VAL A 615 13.83 6.07 -21.63
C VAL A 615 14.31 6.78 -22.87
N THR A 616 14.72 6.02 -23.87
CA THR A 616 15.05 6.56 -25.19
C THR A 616 14.05 6.03 -26.20
N ILE A 617 13.39 6.93 -26.90
CA ILE A 617 12.48 6.60 -28.00
C ILE A 617 13.31 6.56 -29.27
N HIS A 618 13.34 5.41 -29.94
CA HIS A 618 14.05 5.18 -31.18
C HIS A 618 13.06 5.18 -32.34
N THR A 619 13.40 5.93 -33.39
CA THR A 619 12.79 5.82 -34.73
C THR A 619 13.87 5.46 -35.74
N THR A 620 13.48 5.23 -37.00
CA THR A 620 14.42 4.83 -38.06
C THR A 620 15.63 5.74 -38.24
N ASP A 621 15.50 7.04 -37.90
CA ASP A 621 16.54 8.03 -38.20
C ASP A 621 16.98 8.85 -36.97
N GLN A 622 16.21 8.86 -35.87
CA GLN A 622 16.42 9.74 -34.73
C GLN A 622 16.06 9.07 -33.40
N SER A 623 16.69 9.54 -32.32
CA SER A 623 16.39 9.13 -30.95
C SER A 623 16.08 10.34 -30.07
N TRP A 624 15.11 10.18 -29.17
CA TRP A 624 14.71 11.21 -28.22
C TRP A 624 14.79 10.68 -26.80
N PRO A 625 15.60 11.30 -25.93
CA PRO A 625 15.62 10.96 -24.52
C PRO A 625 14.37 11.49 -23.82
N GLY A 626 13.91 10.75 -22.83
CA GLY A 626 12.80 11.09 -21.95
C GLY A 626 12.93 10.41 -20.61
N GLU A 627 11.93 10.66 -19.76
CA GLU A 627 11.81 10.03 -18.44
C GLU A 627 10.42 9.42 -18.30
N THR A 628 10.33 8.21 -17.76
CA THR A 628 9.03 7.63 -17.45
C THR A 628 8.37 8.40 -16.29
N VAL A 629 7.08 8.68 -16.41
CA VAL A 629 6.26 9.19 -15.30
C VAL A 629 5.63 8.03 -14.54
N ASN A 630 5.17 7.03 -15.29
CA ASN A 630 4.75 5.74 -14.77
C ASN A 630 4.90 4.63 -15.81
N ILE A 631 5.04 3.40 -15.34
CA ILE A 631 5.29 2.22 -16.18
C ILE A 631 4.59 0.98 -15.62
N SER A 632 4.10 0.09 -16.48
CA SER A 632 3.64 -1.27 -16.17
C SER A 632 4.19 -2.26 -17.18
N GLU A 633 3.92 -3.55 -16.99
CA GLU A 633 4.20 -4.61 -17.97
C GLU A 633 3.48 -4.43 -19.32
N SER A 634 2.43 -3.61 -19.36
CA SER A 634 1.60 -3.41 -20.55
C SER A 634 1.87 -2.09 -21.28
N GLY A 635 2.47 -1.10 -20.64
CA GLY A 635 2.71 0.20 -21.26
C GLY A 635 3.30 1.24 -20.32
N VAL A 636 3.56 2.42 -20.86
CA VAL A 636 4.33 3.47 -20.20
C VAL A 636 3.70 4.85 -20.45
N LEU A 637 3.89 5.77 -19.51
CA LEU A 637 3.70 7.21 -19.71
C LEU A 637 5.09 7.86 -19.64
N ILE A 638 5.49 8.55 -20.69
CA ILE A 638 6.80 9.18 -20.83
C ILE A 638 6.63 10.70 -20.83
N ALA A 639 7.49 11.41 -20.11
CA ALA A 639 7.68 12.85 -20.24
C ALA A 639 8.86 13.13 -21.17
N LEU A 640 8.64 14.01 -22.16
CA LEU A 640 9.67 14.52 -23.05
C LEU A 640 9.79 16.03 -22.89
N ASP A 641 11.02 16.54 -22.97
CA ASP A 641 11.35 17.97 -22.94
C ASP A 641 11.29 18.64 -24.33
N SER A 642 10.75 17.93 -25.31
CA SER A 642 10.54 18.45 -26.66
C SER A 642 9.26 17.87 -27.24
N TRP A 643 8.78 18.46 -28.33
CA TRP A 643 7.64 17.98 -29.11
C TRP A 643 8.10 17.29 -30.39
N PRO A 644 8.62 16.05 -30.33
CA PRO A 644 9.09 15.37 -31.52
C PRO A 644 7.92 14.88 -32.36
N ASN A 645 8.11 14.95 -33.69
CA ASN A 645 7.21 14.34 -34.65
C ASN A 645 7.45 12.82 -34.72
N LEU A 646 6.87 12.09 -33.77
CA LEU A 646 7.00 10.64 -33.67
C LEU A 646 5.91 9.91 -34.47
N PRO A 647 6.24 8.77 -35.13
CA PRO A 647 5.26 7.86 -35.69
C PRO A 647 4.40 7.20 -34.59
N ASP A 648 3.26 6.63 -34.97
CA ASP A 648 2.31 5.93 -34.09
C ASP A 648 2.97 4.72 -33.42
N GLN A 649 3.94 4.06 -34.09
CA GLN A 649 4.72 2.96 -33.53
C GLN A 649 6.18 3.37 -33.38
N VAL A 650 6.72 3.16 -32.19
CA VAL A 650 8.08 3.52 -31.81
C VAL A 650 8.76 2.38 -31.07
N ASP A 651 10.08 2.31 -31.19
CA ASP A 651 10.88 1.41 -30.36
C ASP A 651 11.33 2.16 -29.12
N LEU A 652 11.31 1.48 -27.97
CA LEU A 652 11.62 2.05 -26.68
C LEU A 652 12.76 1.27 -26.04
N GLU A 653 13.75 2.01 -25.56
CA GLU A 653 14.81 1.50 -24.69
C GLU A 653 14.61 2.07 -23.30
N ILE A 654 14.29 1.21 -22.34
CA ILE A 654 14.02 1.59 -20.95
C ILE A 654 15.19 1.11 -20.08
N VAL A 655 15.76 2.01 -19.28
CA VAL A 655 16.96 1.72 -18.47
C VAL A 655 16.63 1.74 -16.98
N GLY A 656 16.96 0.67 -16.27
CA GLY A 656 16.82 0.53 -14.82
C GLY A 656 17.92 1.25 -14.02
N ASP A 657 17.80 1.26 -12.69
CA ASP A 657 18.63 2.11 -11.81
C ASP A 657 20.11 1.71 -11.76
N TYR A 658 20.44 0.49 -12.17
CA TYR A 658 21.81 -0.01 -12.29
C TYR A 658 22.15 -0.41 -13.74
N GLY A 659 21.44 0.16 -14.71
CA GLY A 659 21.79 0.09 -16.13
C GLY A 659 21.23 -1.13 -16.88
N ARG A 660 20.34 -1.93 -16.27
CA ARG A 660 19.65 -2.99 -17.01
C ARG A 660 18.73 -2.37 -18.06
N ARG A 661 18.62 -2.98 -19.24
CA ARG A 661 17.86 -2.43 -20.37
C ARG A 661 16.75 -3.37 -20.79
N ALA A 662 15.62 -2.80 -21.19
CA ALA A 662 14.53 -3.51 -21.86
C ALA A 662 14.21 -2.79 -23.17
N PHE A 663 14.19 -3.54 -24.28
CA PHE A 663 13.87 -3.04 -25.61
C PHE A 663 12.49 -3.53 -26.03
N VAL A 664 11.54 -2.62 -26.21
CA VAL A 664 10.14 -2.95 -26.51
C VAL A 664 9.58 -2.07 -27.61
N ALA A 665 8.77 -2.64 -28.48
CA ALA A 665 7.98 -1.87 -29.43
C ALA A 665 6.71 -1.35 -28.75
N GLY A 666 6.31 -0.13 -29.05
CA GLY A 666 5.13 0.50 -28.46
C GLY A 666 4.32 1.34 -29.44
N GLU A 667 3.01 1.41 -29.19
CA GLU A 667 2.05 2.23 -29.93
C GLU A 667 1.63 3.45 -29.10
N ILE A 668 1.77 4.65 -29.67
CA ILE A 668 1.39 5.91 -29.03
C ILE A 668 -0.12 6.04 -29.04
N ILE A 669 -0.74 5.94 -27.86
CA ILE A 669 -2.19 6.04 -27.68
C ILE A 669 -2.65 7.46 -27.33
N ARG A 670 -1.75 8.31 -26.82
CA ARG A 670 -2.11 9.68 -26.39
C ARG A 670 -0.90 10.60 -26.30
N LYS A 671 -1.07 11.87 -26.70
CA LYS A 671 -0.16 12.98 -26.40
C LYS A 671 -0.89 14.01 -25.56
N THR A 672 -0.27 14.49 -24.48
CA THR A 672 -0.85 15.51 -23.61
C THR A 672 0.17 16.62 -23.38
N PRO A 673 -0.08 17.85 -23.88
CA PRO A 673 0.73 19.02 -23.57
C PRO A 673 0.80 19.24 -22.06
N ILE A 674 2.00 19.46 -21.52
CA ILE A 674 2.17 19.98 -20.14
C ILE A 674 2.50 21.47 -20.21
N SER A 675 3.38 21.83 -21.14
CA SER A 675 3.81 23.20 -21.43
C SER A 675 4.16 23.31 -22.92
N ASP A 676 4.56 24.51 -23.36
CA ASP A 676 4.99 24.77 -24.74
C ASP A 676 6.20 23.92 -25.18
N HIS A 677 6.92 23.33 -24.23
CA HIS A 677 8.12 22.52 -24.50
C HIS A 677 8.02 21.09 -23.98
N GLN A 678 7.12 20.80 -23.03
CA GLN A 678 6.98 19.46 -22.46
C GLN A 678 5.70 18.75 -22.89
N VAL A 679 5.82 17.48 -23.24
CA VAL A 679 4.70 16.62 -23.63
C VAL A 679 4.75 15.29 -22.89
N HIS A 680 3.58 14.82 -22.46
CA HIS A 680 3.39 13.46 -21.99
C HIS A 680 2.94 12.55 -23.15
N LEU A 681 3.64 11.44 -23.35
CA LEU A 681 3.29 10.39 -24.30
C LEU A 681 2.81 9.15 -23.55
N ALA A 682 1.56 8.74 -23.75
CA ALA A 682 1.11 7.43 -23.29
C ALA A 682 1.31 6.41 -24.42
N ILE A 683 2.02 5.33 -24.11
CA ILE A 683 2.40 4.29 -25.07
C ILE A 683 1.96 2.92 -24.52
N ASN A 684 1.35 2.11 -25.38
CA ASN A 684 1.00 0.72 -25.08
C ASN A 684 2.06 -0.20 -25.71
N PHE A 685 2.53 -1.23 -25.01
CA PHE A 685 3.49 -2.17 -25.60
C PHE A 685 2.80 -3.15 -26.54
N ILE A 686 3.46 -3.48 -27.65
CA ILE A 686 2.92 -4.35 -28.69
C ILE A 686 3.86 -5.54 -28.97
N ASN A 687 3.27 -6.70 -29.28
CA ASN A 687 3.99 -7.91 -29.70
C ASN A 687 5.17 -8.32 -28.78
N LEU A 688 4.99 -8.20 -27.47
CA LEU A 688 6.04 -8.54 -26.51
C LEU A 688 6.37 -10.04 -26.55
N THR A 689 7.64 -10.35 -26.79
CA THR A 689 8.17 -11.71 -26.60
C THR A 689 8.36 -12.01 -25.11
N GLN A 690 8.46 -13.29 -24.74
CA GLN A 690 8.69 -13.67 -23.35
C GLN A 690 10.02 -13.12 -22.80
N ALA A 691 11.08 -13.07 -23.61
CA ALA A 691 12.36 -12.48 -23.21
C ALA A 691 12.23 -10.98 -22.90
N GLN A 692 11.48 -10.24 -23.73
CA GLN A 692 11.21 -8.81 -23.49
C GLN A 692 10.36 -8.59 -22.23
N LEU A 693 9.40 -9.48 -21.95
CA LEU A 693 8.63 -9.45 -20.70
C LEU A 693 9.54 -9.70 -19.49
N ASP A 694 10.42 -10.71 -19.56
CA ASP A 694 11.36 -11.04 -18.50
C ASP A 694 12.32 -9.84 -18.23
N ASP A 695 12.86 -9.21 -19.27
CA ASP A 695 13.69 -8.01 -19.12
C ASP A 695 12.92 -6.80 -18.58
N LEU A 696 11.68 -6.61 -19.00
CA LEU A 696 10.81 -5.55 -18.51
C LEU A 696 10.50 -5.73 -17.02
N VAL A 697 10.21 -6.96 -16.57
CA VAL A 697 10.03 -7.29 -15.15
C VAL A 697 11.28 -6.95 -14.36
N LEU A 698 12.46 -7.27 -14.89
CA LEU A 698 13.71 -7.01 -14.21
C LEU A 698 14.01 -5.51 -14.12
N VAL A 699 13.77 -4.74 -15.19
CA VAL A 699 13.92 -3.28 -15.18
C VAL A 699 12.93 -2.62 -14.21
N ILE A 700 11.67 -3.04 -14.24
CA ILE A 700 10.60 -2.42 -13.43
C ILE A 700 10.71 -2.77 -11.95
N TYR A 701 10.94 -4.04 -11.61
CA TYR A 701 10.80 -4.53 -10.24
C TYR A 701 12.11 -4.95 -9.57
N SER A 702 13.13 -5.36 -10.32
CA SER A 702 14.36 -5.91 -9.75
C SER A 702 15.53 -4.92 -9.74
N ASP A 703 15.71 -4.15 -10.82
CA ASP A 703 16.76 -3.15 -11.01
C ASP A 703 16.38 -1.83 -10.34
N VAL A 704 16.20 -1.92 -9.02
CA VAL A 704 15.70 -0.85 -8.15
C VAL A 704 16.76 -0.52 -7.10
N ARG A 705 17.13 0.75 -7.02
CA ARG A 705 18.07 1.27 -6.02
C ARG A 705 17.40 1.49 -4.68
N GLU A 706 16.27 2.17 -4.71
CA GLU A 706 15.39 2.44 -3.58
C GLU A 706 13.97 2.65 -4.13
N TRP A 707 12.97 2.04 -3.51
CA TRP A 707 11.58 2.25 -3.89
C TRP A 707 11.12 3.65 -3.51
N TYR A 708 10.30 4.30 -4.35
CA TYR A 708 9.75 5.63 -4.07
C TYR A 708 8.89 5.65 -2.79
N SER A 709 8.34 4.50 -2.39
CA SER A 709 7.58 4.30 -1.16
C SER A 709 8.44 4.02 0.07
N GLN A 710 9.77 3.92 -0.08
CA GLN A 710 10.68 3.68 1.05
C GLN A 710 10.56 4.79 2.11
N LYS A 711 10.29 6.02 1.68
CA LYS A 711 10.00 7.18 2.51
C LYS A 711 8.76 7.89 1.97
N ARG A 712 7.78 8.19 2.83
CA ARG A 712 6.62 9.00 2.44
C ARG A 712 6.92 10.48 2.57
N ALA A 713 6.42 11.25 1.60
CA ALA A 713 6.46 12.70 1.63
C ALA A 713 5.22 13.32 2.31
N THR A 714 4.09 12.61 2.29
CA THR A 714 2.83 13.07 2.89
C THR A 714 2.79 12.75 4.38
N LEU A 715 2.49 13.76 5.18
CA LEU A 715 2.32 13.64 6.63
C LEU A 715 0.85 13.70 7.01
N ASP A 716 0.48 12.96 8.05
CA ASP A 716 -0.87 12.99 8.59
C ASP A 716 -1.27 14.38 9.10
N ARG A 717 -2.54 14.71 8.84
CA ARG A 717 -3.22 15.89 9.37
C ARG A 717 -4.53 15.40 10.00
N PRO A 718 -4.63 15.25 11.33
CA PRO A 718 -5.74 14.54 11.95
C PRO A 718 -7.13 15.01 11.52
N MET A 719 -7.37 16.32 11.55
CA MET A 719 -8.65 16.90 11.10
C MET A 719 -8.87 16.77 9.58
N GLY A 720 -7.79 16.79 8.80
CA GLY A 720 -7.84 16.53 7.36
C GLY A 720 -8.22 15.08 7.06
N SER A 721 -7.68 14.12 7.82
CA SER A 721 -8.00 12.70 7.71
C SER A 721 -9.46 12.41 8.09
N LEU A 722 -9.98 13.04 9.15
CA LEU A 722 -11.40 12.94 9.50
C LEU A 722 -12.31 13.55 8.41
N GLY A 723 -11.96 14.74 7.89
CA GLY A 723 -12.70 15.37 6.80
C GLY A 723 -12.68 14.56 5.51
N PHE A 724 -11.56 13.90 5.20
CA PHE A 724 -11.44 12.96 4.10
C PHE A 724 -12.42 11.79 4.28
N LEU A 725 -12.45 11.15 5.45
CA LEU A 725 -13.39 10.06 5.72
C LEU A 725 -14.86 10.51 5.63
N ALA A 726 -15.19 11.65 6.22
CA ALA A 726 -16.55 12.22 6.21
C ALA A 726 -17.05 12.53 4.78
N THR A 727 -16.14 12.94 3.88
CA THR A 727 -16.46 13.20 2.47
C THR A 727 -16.34 11.95 1.57
N GLY A 728 -16.12 10.76 2.16
CA GLY A 728 -15.96 9.50 1.43
C GLY A 728 -17.12 9.18 0.49
N VAL A 729 -18.36 9.39 0.94
CA VAL A 729 -19.58 9.10 0.16
C VAL A 729 -19.57 9.84 -1.18
N PHE A 730 -19.30 11.14 -1.17
CA PHE A 730 -19.29 11.96 -2.39
C PHE A 730 -18.21 11.54 -3.41
N ARG A 731 -17.17 10.83 -2.95
CA ARG A 731 -16.05 10.40 -3.78
C ARG A 731 -16.22 8.98 -4.29
N ALA A 732 -16.70 8.07 -3.45
CA ALA A 732 -16.93 6.67 -3.80
C ALA A 732 -17.99 6.49 -4.91
N PHE A 733 -18.98 7.39 -4.98
CA PHE A 733 -20.02 7.37 -6.02
C PHE A 733 -19.68 8.18 -7.27
N ARG A 734 -18.55 8.88 -7.31
CA ARG A 734 -18.13 9.63 -8.51
C ARG A 734 -17.79 8.65 -9.64
N GLU A 735 -18.22 8.94 -10.86
CA GLU A 735 -17.79 8.15 -12.02
C GLU A 735 -16.29 8.34 -12.28
N LEU A 736 -15.61 7.21 -12.50
CA LEU A 736 -14.21 7.21 -12.90
C LEU A 736 -14.16 7.60 -14.38
N ASN A 737 -13.93 8.89 -14.65
CA ASN A 737 -13.76 9.38 -16.02
C ASN A 737 -12.58 8.66 -16.68
N THR A 738 -12.87 7.77 -17.61
CA THR A 738 -11.89 7.26 -18.57
C THR A 738 -11.57 8.43 -19.50
N GLN A 739 -10.39 9.04 -19.34
CA GLN A 739 -9.95 10.07 -20.28
C GLN A 739 -9.89 9.44 -21.67
N THR A 740 -10.73 9.92 -22.59
CA THR A 740 -10.82 9.43 -23.95
C THR A 740 -9.47 9.53 -24.64
N SER A 741 -9.12 8.50 -25.41
CA SER A 741 -7.97 8.53 -26.29
C SER A 741 -8.14 9.71 -27.24
N THR A 742 -7.24 10.69 -27.14
CA THR A 742 -7.15 11.78 -28.10
C THR A 742 -6.25 11.27 -29.22
N LYS A 743 -6.84 11.07 -30.41
CA LYS A 743 -6.08 10.68 -31.60
C LYS A 743 -5.01 11.73 -31.82
N VAL A 744 -3.77 11.28 -31.87
CA VAL A 744 -2.61 12.12 -31.99
C VAL A 744 -2.38 12.36 -33.47
N ARG A 745 -2.86 13.50 -33.99
CA ARG A 745 -2.66 13.84 -35.40
C ARG A 745 -1.78 15.06 -35.54
N LYS A 746 -0.85 15.00 -36.49
CA LYS A 746 -0.07 16.13 -36.94
C LYS A 746 -0.98 17.08 -37.72
N GLN A 747 -1.03 18.35 -37.35
CA GLN A 747 -1.65 19.36 -38.18
C GLN A 747 -0.80 19.54 -39.44
N ILE A 748 -1.38 19.26 -40.60
CA ILE A 748 -0.73 19.38 -41.91
C ILE A 748 -1.53 20.34 -42.79
N ARG A 749 -0.91 20.84 -43.84
CA ARG A 749 -1.59 21.58 -44.92
C ARG A 749 -1.12 21.00 -46.24
N ALA A 750 -1.81 19.96 -46.71
CA ALA A 750 -1.53 19.35 -48.00
C ALA A 750 -2.78 19.38 -48.87
N THR A 751 -2.61 19.59 -50.17
CA THR A 751 -3.70 19.46 -51.14
C THR A 751 -4.03 17.99 -51.30
N ALA A 752 -5.30 17.64 -51.14
CA ALA A 752 -5.79 16.27 -51.23
C ALA A 752 -6.89 16.16 -52.30
N GLN A 753 -6.89 15.10 -53.09
CA GLN A 753 -8.02 14.75 -53.94
C GLN A 753 -8.50 13.34 -53.60
N LEU A 754 -9.79 13.21 -53.30
CA LEU A 754 -10.45 11.95 -52.98
C LEU A 754 -11.15 11.42 -54.21
N TYR A 755 -10.91 10.16 -54.58
CA TYR A 755 -11.57 9.47 -55.68
C TYR A 755 -12.57 8.45 -55.16
N TRP A 756 -13.85 8.65 -55.49
CA TRP A 756 -14.96 7.78 -55.11
C TRP A 756 -16.01 7.73 -56.22
N GLU A 757 -16.52 6.53 -56.53
CA GLU A 757 -17.54 6.28 -57.57
C GLU A 757 -17.32 7.00 -58.92
N GLY A 758 -16.07 7.04 -59.40
CA GLY A 758 -15.74 7.64 -60.71
C GLY A 758 -15.50 9.15 -60.69
N LYS A 759 -15.52 9.80 -59.52
CA LYS A 759 -15.41 11.26 -59.37
C LYS A 759 -14.26 11.66 -58.43
N PHE A 760 -13.62 12.79 -58.70
CA PHE A 760 -12.59 13.38 -57.84
C PHE A 760 -13.14 14.57 -57.04
N TYR A 761 -12.98 14.55 -55.73
CA TYR A 761 -13.35 15.62 -54.81
C TYR A 761 -12.09 16.30 -54.28
N SER A 762 -11.98 17.61 -54.46
CA SER A 762 -10.80 18.36 -54.00
C SER A 762 -10.98 18.83 -52.56
N GLY A 763 -9.89 18.78 -51.79
CA GLY A 763 -9.86 19.23 -50.41
C GLY A 763 -8.45 19.45 -49.89
N ARG A 764 -8.37 19.63 -48.57
CA ARG A 764 -7.14 19.80 -47.83
C ARG A 764 -7.03 18.74 -46.76
N ALA A 765 -5.91 18.03 -46.74
CA ALA A 765 -5.58 17.22 -45.59
C ALA A 765 -5.12 18.15 -44.46
N THR A 766 -5.86 18.14 -43.35
CA THR A 766 -5.65 19.02 -42.20
C THR A 766 -4.98 18.32 -41.04
N GLU A 767 -5.21 17.02 -40.90
CA GLU A 767 -4.61 16.23 -39.82
C GLU A 767 -4.10 14.89 -40.34
N MET A 768 -2.90 14.47 -39.94
CA MET A 768 -2.30 13.20 -40.36
C MET A 768 -1.75 12.44 -39.15
N GLY A 769 -2.19 11.19 -38.97
CA GLY A 769 -1.53 10.17 -38.16
C GLY A 769 -0.79 9.17 -39.06
N VAL A 770 -0.17 8.12 -38.51
CA VAL A 770 0.54 7.14 -39.36
C VAL A 770 -0.45 6.26 -40.14
N MET A 771 -1.58 5.92 -39.53
CA MET A 771 -2.60 5.08 -40.17
C MET A 771 -3.90 5.82 -40.48
N SER A 772 -3.98 7.12 -40.22
CA SER A 772 -5.21 7.89 -40.47
C SER A 772 -4.92 9.28 -41.03
N LEU A 773 -5.84 9.82 -41.81
CA LEU A 773 -5.75 11.14 -42.38
C LEU A 773 -7.13 11.81 -42.30
N ARG A 774 -7.18 13.06 -41.85
CA ARG A 774 -8.37 13.89 -41.94
C ARG A 774 -8.25 14.77 -43.17
N VAL A 775 -9.25 14.69 -44.05
CA VAL A 775 -9.34 15.50 -45.26
C VAL A 775 -10.62 16.33 -45.21
N GLU A 776 -10.47 17.65 -45.27
CA GLU A 776 -11.57 18.59 -45.40
C GLU A 776 -11.80 18.89 -46.88
N LEU A 777 -12.93 18.42 -47.41
CA LEU A 777 -13.35 18.66 -48.79
C LEU A 777 -14.08 20.01 -48.89
N GLU A 778 -13.74 20.77 -49.92
CA GLU A 778 -14.46 22.00 -50.24
C GLU A 778 -15.78 21.63 -50.94
N ARG A 779 -16.90 22.20 -50.50
CA ARG A 779 -18.22 21.96 -51.12
C ARG A 779 -18.31 22.44 -52.59
N SER A 780 -17.28 23.09 -53.14
CA SER A 780 -17.37 23.80 -54.41
C SER A 780 -16.79 23.13 -55.66
N THR A 781 -15.99 22.05 -55.62
CA THR A 781 -15.38 21.54 -56.88
C THR A 781 -15.05 20.04 -56.90
N ALA A 782 -15.66 19.32 -57.86
CA ALA A 782 -15.23 18.01 -58.35
C ALA A 782 -14.84 18.11 -59.83
N TYR A 783 -13.71 17.52 -60.24
CA TYR A 783 -13.26 17.48 -61.64
C TYR A 783 -13.51 16.07 -62.22
N SER A 784 -14.13 16.01 -63.40
CA SER A 784 -14.31 14.79 -64.20
C SER A 784 -13.37 14.86 -65.40
N ASP A 785 -12.60 13.80 -65.67
CA ASP A 785 -11.71 13.69 -66.85
C ASP A 785 -12.49 13.54 -68.17
N THR A 786 -13.82 13.46 -68.10
CA THR A 786 -14.68 13.34 -69.29
C THR A 786 -15.87 14.30 -69.15
N THR A 787 -15.96 15.27 -70.06
CA THR A 787 -17.01 16.30 -70.26
C THR A 787 -17.02 17.52 -69.30
N GLU A 788 -16.98 18.73 -69.89
CA GLU A 788 -17.16 20.05 -69.25
C GLU A 788 -18.58 20.23 -68.70
N GLN A 789 -18.90 19.57 -67.58
CA GLN A 789 -20.10 19.87 -66.79
C GLN A 789 -19.78 19.86 -65.29
N THR A 790 -19.93 21.02 -64.65
CA THR A 790 -19.93 21.18 -63.20
C THR A 790 -21.34 20.92 -62.64
N SER A 791 -21.51 19.87 -61.81
CA SER A 791 -22.39 19.76 -60.60
C SER A 791 -22.87 18.31 -60.32
N PRO A 792 -23.30 17.91 -59.09
CA PRO A 792 -23.35 18.67 -57.84
C PRO A 792 -22.55 18.03 -56.67
N LEU A 793 -22.59 18.75 -55.55
CA LEU A 793 -22.07 18.47 -54.22
C LEU A 793 -22.24 17.01 -53.77
N LEU A 794 -21.39 16.57 -52.82
CA LEU A 794 -21.71 15.44 -51.94
C LEU A 794 -23.07 15.72 -51.30
N THR A 795 -24.09 14.94 -51.67
CA THR A 795 -25.42 15.12 -51.09
C THR A 795 -25.46 14.55 -49.68
N PRO A 796 -26.38 14.99 -48.81
CA PRO A 796 -26.56 14.37 -47.49
C PRO A 796 -26.81 12.86 -47.56
N GLU A 797 -27.36 12.35 -48.67
CA GLU A 797 -27.54 10.91 -48.92
C GLU A 797 -26.19 10.20 -49.18
N ASP A 798 -25.29 10.82 -49.94
CA ASP A 798 -23.95 10.30 -50.22
C ASP A 798 -23.07 10.26 -48.97
N LEU A 799 -23.16 11.29 -48.11
CA LEU A 799 -22.45 11.34 -46.83
C LEU A 799 -22.91 10.19 -45.91
N ARG A 800 -24.23 9.93 -45.83
CA ARG A 800 -24.76 8.80 -45.07
C ARG A 800 -24.29 7.46 -45.62
N ARG A 801 -24.19 7.31 -46.94
CA ARG A 801 -23.64 6.08 -47.56
C ARG A 801 -22.16 5.89 -47.26
N MET A 802 -21.37 6.96 -47.34
CA MET A 802 -19.95 6.91 -46.97
C MET A 802 -19.76 6.51 -45.50
N GLU A 803 -20.62 7.01 -44.61
CA GLU A 803 -20.59 6.70 -43.18
C GLU A 803 -21.05 5.26 -42.88
N GLN A 804 -22.10 4.76 -43.55
CA GLN A 804 -22.65 3.42 -43.34
C GLN A 804 -21.80 2.31 -43.99
N ASP A 805 -21.37 2.51 -45.24
CA ASP A 805 -20.71 1.48 -46.04
C ASP A 805 -19.19 1.46 -45.87
N GLN A 806 -18.61 2.51 -45.27
CA GLN A 806 -17.17 2.68 -45.05
C GLN A 806 -16.31 2.24 -46.24
N PRO A 807 -16.54 2.78 -47.46
CA PRO A 807 -15.96 2.27 -48.68
C PRO A 807 -14.45 2.55 -48.79
N PHE A 808 -13.75 1.76 -49.61
CA PHE A 808 -12.39 2.08 -50.03
C PHE A 808 -12.40 3.18 -51.09
N VAL A 809 -11.52 4.15 -50.93
CA VAL A 809 -11.40 5.35 -51.74
C VAL A 809 -9.96 5.55 -52.19
N GLY A 810 -9.80 6.08 -53.41
CA GLY A 810 -8.50 6.53 -53.90
C GLY A 810 -8.16 7.88 -53.29
N LEU A 811 -6.90 8.09 -52.91
CA LEU A 811 -6.43 9.33 -52.33
C LEU A 811 -5.17 9.80 -53.05
N LEU A 812 -5.18 11.05 -53.51
CA LEU A 812 -4.02 11.75 -54.06
C LEU A 812 -3.59 12.84 -53.08
N LEU A 813 -2.33 12.82 -52.65
CA LEU A 813 -1.76 13.84 -51.76
C LEU A 813 -0.59 14.58 -52.45
N SER A 814 -0.59 15.91 -52.37
CA SER A 814 0.48 16.79 -52.84
C SER A 814 0.75 17.95 -51.87
N GLN A 815 2.03 18.33 -51.74
CA GLN A 815 2.48 19.41 -50.86
C GLN A 815 2.24 20.82 -51.45
N GLU A 816 2.24 20.95 -52.79
CA GLU A 816 1.92 22.17 -53.52
C GLU A 816 0.97 21.86 -54.69
N SER A 817 0.14 22.81 -55.10
CA SER A 817 -0.79 22.64 -56.24
C SER A 817 -0.08 22.37 -57.57
N THR A 818 1.23 22.59 -57.64
CA THR A 818 2.07 22.53 -58.86
C THR A 818 3.06 21.35 -58.89
N ASN A 819 3.04 20.43 -57.92
CA ASN A 819 4.00 19.33 -57.87
C ASN A 819 3.66 18.22 -58.89
N GLN A 820 4.61 17.81 -59.72
CA GLN A 820 4.36 16.99 -60.93
C GLN A 820 4.12 15.48 -60.69
N LEU A 821 4.16 14.98 -59.45
CA LEU A 821 3.96 13.54 -59.14
C LEU A 821 3.14 13.36 -57.84
N PRO A 822 1.79 13.39 -57.89
CA PRO A 822 0.96 13.15 -56.70
C PRO A 822 1.07 11.70 -56.23
N GLN A 823 1.23 11.49 -54.91
CA GLN A 823 1.28 10.14 -54.35
C GLN A 823 -0.12 9.52 -54.32
N ARG A 824 -0.29 8.38 -55.00
CA ARG A 824 -1.53 7.60 -55.02
C ARG A 824 -1.57 6.61 -53.87
N LEU A 825 -2.58 6.74 -53.01
CA LEU A 825 -2.88 5.88 -51.88
C LEU A 825 -4.32 5.34 -51.98
N LEU A 826 -4.60 4.24 -51.30
CA LEU A 826 -5.97 3.77 -51.04
C LEU A 826 -6.22 3.90 -49.55
N ALA A 827 -7.31 4.54 -49.19
CA ALA A 827 -7.77 4.65 -47.81
C ALA A 827 -9.20 4.13 -47.69
N GLN A 828 -9.63 3.87 -46.46
CA GLN A 828 -11.02 3.54 -46.14
C GLN A 828 -11.63 4.71 -45.40
N ILE A 829 -12.86 5.09 -45.75
CA ILE A 829 -13.62 6.09 -44.98
C ILE A 829 -14.02 5.46 -43.64
N VAL A 830 -13.73 6.14 -42.54
CA VAL A 830 -14.05 5.69 -41.17
C VAL A 830 -15.14 6.56 -40.55
N ASP A 831 -15.12 7.85 -40.84
CA ASP A 831 -16.04 8.82 -40.26
C ASP A 831 -16.22 10.00 -41.22
N VAL A 832 -17.39 10.64 -41.18
CA VAL A 832 -17.74 11.77 -42.03
C VAL A 832 -18.46 12.81 -41.18
N GLU A 833 -17.83 13.97 -41.01
CA GLU A 833 -18.36 15.08 -40.23
C GLU A 833 -18.77 16.23 -41.17
N ASP A 834 -20.06 16.57 -41.15
CA ASP A 834 -20.59 17.67 -41.96
C ASP A 834 -20.41 19.00 -41.22
N LEU A 835 -19.51 19.85 -41.73
CA LEU A 835 -19.27 21.20 -41.21
C LEU A 835 -20.09 22.21 -42.03
N SER A 836 -20.36 23.40 -41.49
CA SER A 836 -21.27 24.38 -42.12
C SER A 836 -20.90 24.73 -43.58
N ASP A 837 -19.60 24.79 -43.91
CA ASP A 837 -19.09 25.16 -45.25
C ASP A 837 -18.20 24.07 -45.92
N GLN A 838 -17.89 22.97 -45.22
CA GLN A 838 -16.95 21.93 -45.68
C GLN A 838 -17.39 20.54 -45.19
N VAL A 839 -16.86 19.47 -45.79
CA VAL A 839 -17.07 18.10 -45.29
C VAL A 839 -15.73 17.55 -44.81
N ALA A 840 -15.62 17.21 -43.53
CA ALA A 840 -14.44 16.56 -42.99
C ALA A 840 -14.60 15.04 -43.07
N ILE A 841 -13.76 14.39 -43.87
CA ILE A 841 -13.72 12.93 -44.00
C ILE A 841 -12.51 12.38 -43.26
N GLU A 842 -12.77 11.42 -42.39
CA GLU A 842 -11.74 10.66 -41.73
C GLU A 842 -11.41 9.40 -42.53
N LEU A 843 -10.15 9.29 -42.92
CA LEU A 843 -9.61 8.20 -43.71
C LEU A 843 -8.69 7.35 -42.84
N LYS A 844 -8.75 6.03 -42.98
CA LYS A 844 -7.79 5.08 -42.40
C LYS A 844 -7.11 4.27 -43.50
N PHE A 845 -5.79 4.11 -43.40
CA PHE A 845 -5.06 3.22 -44.29
C PHE A 845 -5.32 1.76 -43.86
N PRO A 846 -5.82 0.88 -44.75
CA PRO A 846 -6.24 -0.47 -44.36
C PRO A 846 -5.05 -1.36 -44.01
N ASP A 847 -5.15 -2.15 -42.93
CA ASP A 847 -4.07 -3.04 -42.47
C ASP A 847 -3.66 -4.06 -43.54
N GLN A 848 -4.60 -4.51 -44.37
CA GLN A 848 -4.37 -5.45 -45.48
C GLN A 848 -3.44 -4.88 -46.58
N LEU A 849 -3.34 -3.55 -46.69
CA LEU A 849 -2.51 -2.87 -47.70
C LEU A 849 -1.24 -2.24 -47.09
N LYS A 850 -1.02 -2.42 -45.78
CA LYS A 850 0.08 -1.82 -45.01
C LYS A 850 1.44 -2.07 -45.67
N GLN A 851 1.79 -3.32 -45.99
CA GLN A 851 3.07 -3.65 -46.64
C GLN A 851 3.30 -2.95 -47.99
N LYS A 852 2.23 -2.64 -48.75
CA LYS A 852 2.34 -2.00 -50.08
C LYS A 852 2.38 -0.47 -50.00
N GLN A 853 1.81 0.12 -48.95
CA GLN A 853 1.67 1.58 -48.80
C GLN A 853 2.58 2.17 -47.71
N GLU A 854 3.16 1.35 -46.84
CA GLU A 854 3.98 1.81 -45.70
C GLU A 854 5.15 2.68 -46.14
N THR A 855 5.86 2.32 -47.23
CA THR A 855 6.96 3.13 -47.76
C THR A 855 6.49 4.51 -48.25
N LYS A 856 5.31 4.58 -48.88
CA LYS A 856 4.71 5.82 -49.38
C LYS A 856 4.24 6.71 -48.22
N ILE A 857 3.58 6.11 -47.23
CA ILE A 857 3.11 6.79 -46.02
C ILE A 857 4.30 7.33 -45.22
N LYS A 858 5.38 6.55 -45.06
CA LYS A 858 6.62 7.00 -44.39
C LYS A 858 7.30 8.15 -45.14
N GLN A 859 7.29 8.15 -46.47
CA GLN A 859 7.78 9.29 -47.26
C GLN A 859 6.91 10.54 -47.06
N LEU A 860 5.59 10.40 -47.07
CA LEU A 860 4.66 11.50 -46.80
C LEU A 860 4.86 12.10 -45.40
N LEU A 861 5.01 11.28 -44.36
CA LEU A 861 5.27 11.74 -42.99
C LEU A 861 6.61 12.44 -42.79
N LYS A 862 7.59 12.18 -43.68
CA LYS A 862 8.89 12.89 -43.70
C LYS A 862 8.79 14.26 -44.38
N VAL A 863 7.88 14.41 -45.35
CA VAL A 863 7.80 15.57 -46.25
C VAL A 863 6.76 16.60 -45.78
N LEU A 864 5.59 16.14 -45.34
CA LEU A 864 4.52 16.92 -44.70
C LEU A 864 4.80 16.99 -43.21
#